data_AF-A0A0M2RAF7-F1
#
_entry.id   AF-A0A0M2RAF7-F1
#
_cell.length_a   1.000
_cell.length_b   1.000
_cell.length_c   1.000
_cell.angle_alpha   90.00
_cell.angle_beta   90.00
_cell.angle_gamma   90.00
#
_symmetry.space_group_name_H-M   'P 1'
#
loop_
_entity.id
_entity.type
_entity.pdbx_description
1 polymer ?
#
loop_
_entity_poly.entity_id
_entity_poly.type
_entity_poly.pdbx_seq_one_letter_code
_entity_poly.pdbx_strand_id
1 'polypeptide(L)'
;MSILALTFVVGISVSHKSSAQSVDGINEDIPALISADEVIYDEGLGVVTASGNVEISQGERTVLANSVSYNMNTNVVSATGNISLLEPSGDIVFAEHVELTDNLKEGFIRDIRILLTDRSRLAASTGQLTSGNISVFSNGVFSPCELCKDDPSKAPIWQLKAKKIVHNKTSQTIKYDHAWMEIFGVPVIYTPYLAHPDPTVKRRSGFLLPTYGNSNQLGITLQIPYYWAIDESSEFLFAPIATTKQGIVLAGEYEKKFNKGDLSIEASATIADRDENNGNVEKDEFRGQIISEGRFDLDKTWRWGFNAERATDDTYGRVYGFNTDSELETSAFIEGFRGRNFARLDSYTFQSTRNDINDSENPYVLPRAQYNFQSQPGVTGATYRLDANAQALGRSEGRDSRRVSLIGGWDLPYTGSWGDQYKLTTQIQTDGYWVNGVNTENDEIRKNGDSYTGFTGRVFPQIALEWRFPFASHRGNFSQTIEPIVQGVLAPNGSNPNEIPNDDSRDFEFDDASLFSLNRFAGTDRVDSGSRVSYGVKWTASTVSGNQADFLIGQSYRFSGKSNLHEENSGLKDAVSDIVGHIGIYTIDNFSALYRFRFDPDDLGANRNEIEVNIGPAALNLDLDYVFLKDDNIDGETSDREEVKIGINSQMTKYWSLNSSYTRDIDADSSREASLGLIYHDECIIIDSQYSRTWFQDREVEPDNRFMVELTFKHLGTIQPL
;
A
#
# COMPACT_ATOMS: atom_id res chain seq x y z
N MET A 1 -56.42 -25.75 -22.93
CA MET A 1 -55.75 -26.53 -21.86
C MET A 1 -54.25 -26.31 -22.04
N SER A 2 -53.50 -25.63 -21.19
CA SER A 2 -53.75 -25.05 -19.88
C SER A 2 -52.87 -23.80 -19.78
N ILE A 3 -53.45 -22.73 -19.23
CA ILE A 3 -52.76 -21.48 -18.90
C ILE A 3 -51.96 -21.75 -17.63
N LEU A 4 -50.64 -21.55 -17.65
CA LEU A 4 -49.84 -21.44 -16.44
C LEU A 4 -49.19 -20.06 -16.42
N ALA A 5 -49.81 -19.17 -15.65
CA ALA A 5 -49.22 -17.92 -15.21
C ALA A 5 -48.19 -18.25 -14.12
N LEU A 6 -46.95 -17.83 -14.30
CA LEU A 6 -45.96 -17.79 -13.22
C LEU A 6 -45.66 -16.33 -12.90
N THR A 7 -46.20 -15.91 -11.77
CA THR A 7 -46.07 -14.62 -11.13
C THR A 7 -44.62 -14.43 -10.66
N PHE A 8 -43.91 -13.46 -11.21
CA PHE A 8 -42.63 -13.01 -10.65
C PHE A 8 -42.92 -12.09 -9.46
N VAL A 9 -42.66 -12.60 -8.24
CA VAL A 9 -42.68 -11.80 -7.01
C VAL A 9 -41.40 -10.97 -6.98
N VAL A 10 -41.55 -9.65 -7.09
CA VAL A 10 -40.49 -8.68 -6.84
C VAL A 10 -40.27 -8.63 -5.32
N GLY A 11 -39.20 -9.27 -4.85
CA GLY A 11 -38.69 -9.09 -3.50
C GLY A 11 -38.03 -7.72 -3.39
N ILE A 12 -38.75 -6.76 -2.80
CA ILE A 12 -38.17 -5.48 -2.38
C ILE A 12 -37.33 -5.77 -1.14
N SER A 13 -36.01 -5.87 -1.31
CA SER A 13 -35.06 -5.81 -0.20
C SER A 13 -35.04 -4.37 0.32
N VAL A 14 -35.78 -4.13 1.39
CA VAL A 14 -35.68 -2.90 2.18
C VAL A 14 -34.32 -2.95 2.89
N SER A 15 -33.33 -2.22 2.36
CA SER A 15 -32.11 -1.92 3.10
C SER A 15 -32.52 -1.07 4.32
N HIS A 16 -32.59 -1.70 5.49
CA HIS A 16 -32.64 -0.96 6.74
C HIS A 16 -31.36 -0.14 6.83
N LYS A 17 -31.51 1.19 6.80
CA LYS A 17 -30.48 2.10 7.29
C LYS A 17 -30.15 1.67 8.71
N SER A 18 -28.93 1.18 8.92
CA SER A 18 -28.36 1.03 10.25
C SER A 18 -28.25 2.42 10.86
N SER A 19 -29.28 2.83 11.58
CA SER A 19 -29.20 3.98 12.46
C SER A 19 -28.23 3.60 13.58
N ALA A 20 -27.22 4.43 13.82
CA ALA A 20 -26.32 4.26 14.95
C ALA A 20 -27.15 4.02 16.22
N GLN A 21 -27.00 2.85 16.83
CA GLN A 21 -27.54 2.57 18.15
C GLN A 21 -26.81 3.49 19.12
N SER A 22 -27.50 4.54 19.56
CA SER A 22 -27.22 5.15 20.85
C SER A 22 -27.19 4.04 21.90
N VAL A 23 -26.19 4.05 22.78
CA VAL A 23 -26.11 3.17 23.95
C VAL A 23 -27.46 3.25 24.68
N ASP A 24 -28.26 2.18 24.54
CA ASP A 24 -29.58 2.11 25.16
C ASP A 24 -29.41 2.19 26.67
N GLY A 25 -30.19 3.08 27.28
CA GLY A 25 -30.40 3.06 28.72
C GLY A 25 -31.05 1.73 29.15
N ILE A 26 -31.08 1.50 30.46
CA ILE A 26 -31.72 0.34 31.08
C ILE A 26 -33.10 0.13 30.44
N ASN A 27 -33.31 -1.01 29.77
CA ASN A 27 -34.63 -1.38 29.28
C ASN A 27 -35.48 -1.79 30.49
N GLU A 28 -36.24 -0.84 31.04
CA GLU A 28 -37.09 -1.02 32.22
C GLU A 28 -38.20 -2.08 32.00
N ASP A 29 -38.47 -2.47 30.75
CA ASP A 29 -39.48 -3.50 30.42
C ASP A 29 -38.98 -4.94 30.65
N ILE A 30 -37.67 -5.16 30.85
CA ILE A 30 -37.11 -6.48 31.16
C ILE A 30 -37.06 -6.64 32.69
N PRO A 31 -37.82 -7.58 33.28
CA PRO A 31 -37.80 -7.80 34.72
C PRO A 31 -36.43 -8.30 35.18
N ALA A 32 -35.94 -7.78 36.31
CA ALA A 32 -34.73 -8.28 36.96
C ALA A 32 -35.02 -9.64 37.63
N LEU A 33 -34.21 -10.65 37.30
CA LEU A 33 -34.23 -11.95 37.95
C LEU A 33 -33.22 -11.94 39.09
N ILE A 34 -33.64 -12.34 40.29
CA ILE A 34 -32.79 -12.42 41.49
C ILE A 34 -32.73 -13.88 41.94
N SER A 35 -31.51 -14.40 42.11
CA SER A 35 -31.21 -15.71 42.70
C SER A 35 -30.26 -15.51 43.88
N ALA A 36 -30.55 -16.15 45.01
CA ALA A 36 -29.71 -16.09 46.22
C ALA A 36 -30.02 -17.29 47.13
N ASP A 37 -29.12 -17.60 48.06
CA ASP A 37 -29.32 -18.67 49.05
C ASP A 37 -30.47 -18.31 50.03
N GLU A 38 -30.58 -17.04 50.40
CA GLU A 38 -31.63 -16.52 51.29
C GLU A 38 -32.10 -15.13 50.86
N VAL A 39 -33.41 -14.88 50.91
CA VAL A 39 -34.02 -13.56 50.70
C VAL A 39 -34.95 -13.25 51.87
N ILE A 40 -34.63 -12.20 52.62
CA ILE A 40 -35.38 -11.74 53.80
C ILE A 40 -36.02 -10.40 53.48
N TYR A 41 -37.32 -10.26 53.72
CA TYR A 41 -38.02 -8.99 53.69
C TYR A 41 -38.40 -8.57 55.11
N ASP A 42 -37.84 -7.46 55.58
CA ASP A 42 -38.21 -6.84 56.85
C ASP A 42 -39.26 -5.75 56.59
N GLU A 43 -40.52 -6.06 56.86
CA GLU A 43 -41.66 -5.13 56.71
C GLU A 43 -41.53 -3.88 57.61
N GLY A 44 -40.92 -4.01 58.80
CA GLY A 44 -40.80 -2.90 59.76
C GLY A 44 -39.77 -1.87 59.34
N LEU A 45 -38.71 -2.31 58.66
CA LEU A 45 -37.65 -1.45 58.14
C LEU A 45 -37.82 -1.10 56.64
N GLY A 46 -38.69 -1.82 55.92
CA GLY A 46 -38.88 -1.69 54.48
C GLY A 46 -37.65 -2.10 53.68
N VAL A 47 -36.91 -3.12 54.14
CA VAL A 47 -35.64 -3.56 53.55
C VAL A 47 -35.77 -5.00 53.04
N VAL A 48 -35.42 -5.21 51.77
CA VAL A 48 -35.23 -6.54 51.18
C VAL A 48 -33.74 -6.86 51.19
N THR A 49 -33.32 -7.95 51.80
CA THR A 49 -31.92 -8.41 51.80
C THR A 49 -31.82 -9.78 51.15
N ALA A 50 -31.02 -9.88 50.09
CA ALA A 50 -30.57 -11.12 49.51
C ALA A 50 -29.15 -11.42 50.04
N SER A 51 -28.90 -12.66 50.44
CA SER A 51 -27.60 -13.09 50.97
C SER A 51 -27.24 -14.51 50.53
N GLY A 52 -25.94 -14.72 50.30
CA GLY A 52 -25.37 -15.97 49.82
C GLY A 52 -25.52 -16.12 48.31
N ASN A 53 -24.39 -16.14 47.60
CA ASN A 53 -24.30 -16.32 46.14
C ASN A 53 -25.34 -15.51 45.36
N VAL A 54 -25.48 -14.21 45.68
CA VAL A 54 -26.50 -13.36 45.07
C VAL A 54 -26.14 -13.12 43.61
N GLU A 55 -27.06 -13.47 42.72
CA GLU A 55 -26.99 -13.23 41.28
C GLU A 55 -28.24 -12.44 40.85
N ILE A 56 -28.03 -11.27 40.26
CA ILE A 56 -29.08 -10.42 39.72
C ILE A 56 -28.81 -10.23 38.22
N SER A 57 -29.72 -10.70 37.37
CA SER A 57 -29.61 -10.56 35.92
C SER A 57 -30.75 -9.74 35.35
N GLN A 58 -30.45 -8.76 34.51
CA GLN A 58 -31.43 -7.96 33.78
C GLN A 58 -30.92 -7.70 32.36
N GLY A 59 -31.54 -8.38 31.37
CA GLY A 59 -31.04 -8.37 29.99
C GLY A 59 -29.64 -8.96 29.89
N GLU A 60 -28.68 -8.19 29.36
CA GLU A 60 -27.26 -8.57 29.26
C GLU A 60 -26.44 -8.20 30.50
N ARG A 61 -27.03 -7.46 31.45
CA ARG A 61 -26.35 -7.05 32.68
C ARG A 61 -26.49 -8.12 33.76
N THR A 62 -25.38 -8.50 34.38
CA THR A 62 -25.35 -9.48 35.48
C THR A 62 -24.54 -8.95 36.64
N VAL A 63 -25.09 -9.02 37.86
CA VAL A 63 -24.44 -8.65 39.11
C VAL A 63 -24.30 -9.87 40.00
N LEU A 64 -23.10 -10.12 40.50
CA LEU A 64 -22.79 -11.13 41.50
C LEU A 64 -22.32 -10.42 42.78
N ALA A 65 -22.76 -10.85 43.96
CA ALA A 65 -22.32 -10.33 45.25
C ALA A 65 -22.57 -11.34 46.40
N ASN A 66 -21.93 -11.13 47.55
CA ASN A 66 -22.22 -11.92 48.75
C ASN A 66 -23.56 -11.53 49.39
N SER A 67 -23.89 -10.23 49.37
CA SER A 67 -25.17 -9.72 49.88
C SER A 67 -25.58 -8.43 49.16
N VAL A 68 -26.88 -8.32 48.85
CA VAL A 68 -27.51 -7.13 48.28
C VAL A 68 -28.72 -6.75 49.12
N SER A 69 -28.79 -5.52 49.59
CA SER A 69 -29.93 -4.98 50.33
C SER A 69 -30.56 -3.81 49.57
N TYR A 70 -31.88 -3.82 49.46
CA TYR A 70 -32.67 -2.71 48.91
C TYR A 70 -33.58 -2.14 49.98
N ASN A 71 -33.34 -0.88 50.36
CA ASN A 71 -34.23 -0.13 51.24
C ASN A 71 -35.28 0.60 50.40
N MET A 72 -36.52 0.13 50.45
CA MET A 72 -37.64 0.67 49.68
C MET A 72 -38.09 2.05 50.17
N ASN A 73 -37.82 2.39 51.44
CA ASN A 73 -38.21 3.68 52.03
C ASN A 73 -37.29 4.81 51.56
N THR A 74 -35.98 4.53 51.48
CA THR A 74 -34.97 5.52 51.05
C THR A 74 -34.56 5.37 49.59
N ASN A 75 -35.04 4.31 48.91
CA ASN A 75 -34.66 3.93 47.56
C ASN A 75 -33.14 3.76 47.37
N VAL A 76 -32.51 3.13 48.37
CA VAL A 76 -31.06 2.87 48.42
C VAL A 76 -30.80 1.39 48.18
N VAL A 77 -29.94 1.07 47.22
CA VAL A 77 -29.42 -0.28 46.98
C VAL A 77 -27.99 -0.34 47.47
N SER A 78 -27.68 -1.31 48.32
CA SER A 78 -26.32 -1.56 48.79
C SER A 78 -25.92 -2.98 48.47
N ALA A 79 -24.74 -3.17 47.89
CA ALA A 79 -24.14 -4.48 47.66
C ALA A 79 -22.80 -4.55 48.40
N THR A 80 -22.48 -5.70 48.99
CA THR A 80 -21.24 -5.88 49.77
C THR A 80 -20.65 -7.27 49.54
N GLY A 81 -19.31 -7.30 49.40
CA GLY A 81 -18.49 -8.50 49.30
C GLY A 81 -18.47 -9.13 47.92
N ASN A 82 -17.27 -9.30 47.35
CA ASN A 82 -17.01 -9.96 46.05
C ASN A 82 -17.94 -9.49 44.93
N ILE A 83 -18.17 -8.18 44.82
CA ILE A 83 -19.10 -7.64 43.83
C ILE A 83 -18.46 -7.75 42.46
N SER A 84 -19.18 -8.34 41.49
CA SER A 84 -18.81 -8.37 40.08
C SER A 84 -20.01 -8.00 39.23
N LEU A 85 -19.87 -6.97 38.39
CA LEU A 85 -20.90 -6.47 37.49
C LEU A 85 -20.38 -6.63 36.06
N LEU A 86 -21.09 -7.42 35.26
CA LEU A 86 -20.92 -7.48 33.81
C LEU A 86 -21.88 -6.49 33.17
N GLU A 87 -21.35 -5.51 32.45
CA GLU A 87 -22.12 -4.54 31.68
C GLU A 87 -22.47 -5.07 30.29
N PRO A 88 -23.56 -4.59 29.65
CA PRO A 88 -23.87 -4.92 28.24
C PRO A 88 -22.76 -4.54 27.27
N SER A 89 -21.92 -3.56 27.61
CA SER A 89 -20.73 -3.22 26.82
C SER A 89 -19.69 -4.34 26.77
N GLY A 90 -19.76 -5.32 27.69
CA GLY A 90 -18.76 -6.37 27.91
C GLY A 90 -17.71 -6.00 28.96
N ASP A 91 -17.76 -4.81 29.55
CA ASP A 91 -16.87 -4.41 30.63
C ASP A 91 -17.25 -5.12 31.93
N ILE A 92 -16.25 -5.47 32.75
CA ILE A 92 -16.45 -6.11 34.05
C ILE A 92 -15.96 -5.20 35.16
N VAL A 93 -16.85 -4.83 36.08
CA VAL A 93 -16.57 -3.99 37.23
C VAL A 93 -16.54 -4.86 38.49
N PHE A 94 -15.49 -4.76 39.27
CA PHE A 94 -15.32 -5.39 40.57
C PHE A 94 -15.30 -4.34 41.68
N ALA A 95 -15.89 -4.65 42.82
CA ALA A 95 -15.89 -3.77 43.99
C ALA A 95 -16.05 -4.55 45.31
N GLU A 96 -15.68 -3.93 46.42
CA GLU A 96 -15.92 -4.51 47.75
C GLU A 96 -17.25 -4.03 48.34
N HIS A 97 -17.62 -2.78 48.07
CA HIS A 97 -18.86 -2.18 48.55
C HIS A 97 -19.38 -1.17 47.53
N VAL A 98 -20.68 -1.23 47.26
CA VAL A 98 -21.41 -0.34 46.36
C VAL A 98 -22.66 0.14 47.06
N GLU A 99 -22.89 1.45 47.03
CA GLU A 99 -24.14 2.07 47.45
C GLU A 99 -24.68 2.90 46.29
N LEU A 100 -25.91 2.64 45.85
CA LEU A 100 -26.58 3.30 44.74
C LEU A 100 -27.89 3.93 45.22
N THR A 101 -28.15 5.14 44.77
CA THR A 101 -29.30 5.96 45.12
C THR A 101 -29.89 6.60 43.87
N ASP A 102 -31.03 7.30 44.01
CA ASP A 102 -31.68 8.04 42.91
C ASP A 102 -31.90 7.19 41.65
N ASN A 103 -32.60 6.05 41.81
CA ASN A 103 -32.83 5.09 40.73
C ASN A 103 -31.53 4.62 40.06
N LEU A 104 -30.50 4.33 40.86
CA LEU A 104 -29.19 3.83 40.45
C LEU A 104 -28.32 4.84 39.67
N LYS A 105 -28.67 6.13 39.70
CA LYS A 105 -27.93 7.18 38.96
C LYS A 105 -26.80 7.81 39.76
N GLU A 106 -26.91 7.80 41.08
CA GLU A 106 -25.90 8.31 42.01
C GLU A 106 -25.32 7.15 42.80
N GLY A 107 -24.00 7.05 42.90
CA GLY A 107 -23.37 5.90 43.51
C GLY A 107 -22.04 6.16 44.17
N PHE A 108 -21.78 5.48 45.27
CA PHE A 108 -20.47 5.39 45.90
C PHE A 108 -19.95 3.96 45.83
N ILE A 109 -18.68 3.80 45.44
CA ILE A 109 -18.03 2.51 45.28
C ILE A 109 -16.70 2.54 46.02
N ARG A 110 -16.42 1.51 46.81
CA ARG A 110 -15.13 1.32 47.49
C ARG A 110 -14.35 0.18 46.85
N ASP A 111 -13.05 0.39 46.66
CA ASP A 111 -12.11 -0.58 46.07
C ASP A 111 -12.54 -1.07 44.68
N ILE A 112 -12.77 -0.12 43.77
CA ILE A 112 -13.23 -0.41 42.42
C ILE A 112 -12.09 -0.87 41.51
N ARG A 113 -12.36 -1.89 40.69
CA ARG A 113 -11.50 -2.36 39.61
C ARG A 113 -12.36 -2.59 38.38
N ILE A 114 -11.87 -2.24 37.21
CA ILE A 114 -12.60 -2.35 35.95
C ILE A 114 -11.68 -3.07 34.97
N LEU A 115 -12.20 -4.10 34.31
CA LEU A 115 -11.60 -4.75 33.16
C LEU A 115 -12.44 -4.38 31.93
N LEU A 116 -11.83 -3.65 31.01
CA LEU A 116 -12.45 -3.22 29.78
C LEU A 116 -12.39 -4.32 28.71
N THR A 117 -13.26 -4.22 27.71
CA THR A 117 -13.35 -5.19 26.60
C THR A 117 -12.05 -5.38 25.80
N ASP A 118 -11.21 -4.35 25.73
CA ASP A 118 -9.89 -4.37 25.08
C ASP A 118 -8.76 -4.90 25.99
N ARG A 119 -9.14 -5.45 27.15
CA ARG A 119 -8.30 -5.92 28.28
C ARG A 119 -7.58 -4.82 29.05
N SER A 120 -7.88 -3.55 28.80
CA SER A 120 -7.37 -2.45 29.62
C SER A 120 -7.94 -2.51 31.03
N ARG A 121 -7.17 -2.06 32.02
CA ARG A 121 -7.51 -2.14 33.44
C ARG A 121 -7.53 -0.75 34.06
N LEU A 122 -8.53 -0.51 34.90
CA LEU A 122 -8.61 0.65 35.78
C LEU A 122 -8.83 0.20 37.21
N ALA A 123 -8.13 0.77 38.18
CA ALA A 123 -8.36 0.51 39.60
C ALA A 123 -8.32 1.82 40.40
N ALA A 124 -9.11 1.93 41.46
CA ALA A 124 -9.12 3.12 42.32
C ALA A 124 -9.60 2.81 43.75
N SER A 125 -9.17 3.63 44.71
CA SER A 125 -9.59 3.45 46.12
C SER A 125 -11.08 3.71 46.33
N THR A 126 -11.62 4.70 45.61
CA THR A 126 -13.05 5.03 45.64
C THR A 126 -13.51 5.46 44.25
N GLY A 127 -14.76 5.15 43.94
CA GLY A 127 -15.48 5.59 42.75
C GLY A 127 -16.76 6.31 43.16
N GLN A 128 -17.12 7.35 42.42
CA GLN A 128 -18.41 8.02 42.50
C GLN A 128 -19.05 8.02 41.13
N LEU A 129 -20.29 7.56 41.03
CA LEU A 129 -21.12 7.69 39.85
C LEU A 129 -22.05 8.88 40.06
N THR A 130 -22.08 9.79 39.09
CA THR A 130 -22.96 10.96 39.12
C THR A 130 -23.79 11.00 37.84
N SER A 131 -25.11 11.18 38.02
CA SER A 131 -26.10 11.26 36.94
C SER A 131 -26.03 10.11 35.93
N GLY A 132 -25.59 8.92 36.35
CA GLY A 132 -25.44 7.72 35.52
C GLY A 132 -24.34 7.74 34.44
N ASN A 133 -23.70 8.89 34.19
CA ASN A 133 -22.81 9.09 33.03
C ASN A 133 -21.38 9.51 33.37
N ILE A 134 -21.15 10.07 34.56
CA ILE A 134 -19.83 10.55 34.98
C ILE A 134 -19.34 9.66 36.12
N SER A 135 -18.19 9.02 35.92
CA SER A 135 -17.52 8.24 36.96
C SER A 135 -16.26 8.96 37.40
N VAL A 136 -16.18 9.28 38.70
CA VAL A 136 -15.03 9.94 39.32
C VAL A 136 -14.32 8.95 40.23
N PHE A 137 -13.06 8.67 39.93
CA PHE A 137 -12.22 7.74 40.66
C PHE A 137 -11.14 8.50 41.43
N SER A 138 -10.98 8.23 42.72
CA SER A 138 -9.92 8.85 43.54
C SER A 138 -8.75 7.89 43.74
N ASN A 139 -7.52 8.42 43.60
CA ASN A 139 -6.27 7.65 43.61
C ASN A 139 -6.31 6.47 42.64
N GLY A 140 -6.59 6.79 41.37
CA GLY A 140 -6.79 5.81 40.32
C GLY A 140 -5.52 5.44 39.57
N VAL A 141 -5.50 4.24 39.01
CA VAL A 141 -4.48 3.74 38.08
C VAL A 141 -5.17 3.21 36.83
N PHE A 142 -4.66 3.55 35.65
CA PHE A 142 -5.06 3.01 34.36
C PHE A 142 -3.86 2.36 33.65
N SER A 143 -4.04 1.18 33.06
CA SER A 143 -3.03 0.55 32.21
C SER A 143 -3.69 -0.37 31.17
N PRO A 144 -3.30 -0.27 29.89
CA PRO A 144 -3.68 -1.24 28.87
C PRO A 144 -2.82 -2.51 28.85
N CYS A 145 -1.73 -2.55 29.63
CA CYS A 145 -0.84 -3.70 29.68
C CYS A 145 -1.43 -4.85 30.49
N GLU A 146 -1.04 -6.07 30.15
CA GLU A 146 -1.27 -7.23 30.98
C GLU A 146 -0.39 -7.20 32.24
N LEU A 147 -0.90 -7.78 33.33
CA LEU A 147 -0.11 -7.93 34.56
C LEU A 147 0.96 -9.01 34.36
N CYS A 148 2.10 -8.86 35.04
CA CYS A 148 3.15 -9.87 34.99
C CYS A 148 2.62 -11.24 35.44
N LYS A 149 2.83 -12.27 34.61
CA LYS A 149 2.34 -13.64 34.90
C LYS A 149 2.95 -14.25 36.16
N ASP A 150 4.24 -14.02 36.38
CA ASP A 150 4.98 -14.62 37.51
C ASP A 150 4.70 -13.91 38.84
N ASP A 151 4.38 -12.62 38.79
CA ASP A 151 4.07 -11.81 39.96
C ASP A 151 3.07 -10.70 39.57
N PRO A 152 1.76 -10.98 39.67
CA PRO A 152 0.71 -10.02 39.33
C PRO A 152 0.70 -8.76 40.23
N SER A 153 1.50 -8.72 41.30
CA SER A 153 1.64 -7.55 42.17
C SER A 153 2.64 -6.52 41.66
N LYS A 154 3.48 -6.89 40.68
CA LYS A 154 4.42 -5.95 40.04
C LYS A 154 3.69 -4.96 39.16
N ALA A 155 4.26 -3.76 39.06
CA ALA A 155 3.79 -2.75 38.13
C ALA A 155 3.91 -3.25 36.67
N PRO A 156 2.92 -2.96 35.82
CA PRO A 156 2.97 -3.26 34.39
C PRO A 156 4.09 -2.47 33.67
N ILE A 157 4.31 -2.76 32.39
CA ILE A 157 5.28 -2.05 31.54
C ILE A 157 5.07 -0.54 31.64
N TRP A 158 3.83 -0.08 31.51
CA TRP A 158 3.47 1.30 31.79
C TRP A 158 2.06 1.44 32.39
N GLN A 159 1.86 2.49 33.18
CA GLN A 159 0.57 2.86 33.75
C GLN A 159 0.47 4.36 34.03
N LEU A 160 -0.76 4.88 34.09
CA LEU A 160 -1.06 6.24 34.51
C LEU A 160 -1.66 6.21 35.91
N LYS A 161 -0.94 6.77 36.88
CA LYS A 161 -1.38 6.90 38.27
C LYS A 161 -1.78 8.35 38.54
N ALA A 162 -3.04 8.59 38.88
CA ALA A 162 -3.56 9.93 39.07
C ALA A 162 -4.28 10.10 40.40
N LYS A 163 -4.22 11.31 40.95
CA LYS A 163 -4.98 11.65 42.16
C LYS A 163 -6.49 11.55 41.92
N LYS A 164 -6.93 11.88 40.71
CA LYS A 164 -8.32 11.78 40.29
C LYS A 164 -8.40 11.39 38.82
N ILE A 165 -9.24 10.40 38.49
CA ILE A 165 -9.58 10.02 37.12
C ILE A 165 -11.07 10.28 36.92
N VAL A 166 -11.44 10.96 35.83
CA VAL A 166 -12.83 11.21 35.48
C VAL A 166 -13.12 10.57 34.14
N HIS A 167 -14.01 9.58 34.12
CA HIS A 167 -14.53 9.00 32.90
C HIS A 167 -15.91 9.58 32.60
N ASN A 168 -16.06 10.21 31.44
CA ASN A 168 -17.33 10.73 30.95
C ASN A 168 -17.80 9.85 29.79
N LYS A 169 -18.86 9.06 30.00
CA LYS A 169 -19.43 8.15 28.99
C LYS A 169 -20.05 8.91 27.80
N THR A 170 -20.63 10.08 28.04
CA THR A 170 -21.26 10.89 26.99
C THR A 170 -20.24 11.50 26.04
N SER A 171 -19.11 12.00 26.56
CA SER A 171 -18.02 12.54 25.73
C SER A 171 -16.94 11.50 25.40
N GLN A 172 -17.11 10.24 25.82
CA GLN A 172 -16.15 9.14 25.65
C GLN A 172 -14.71 9.54 25.98
N THR A 173 -14.52 10.20 27.12
CA THR A 173 -13.23 10.81 27.50
C THR A 173 -12.82 10.37 28.90
N ILE A 174 -11.55 10.00 29.04
CA ILE A 174 -10.91 9.76 30.34
C ILE A 174 -9.95 10.91 30.63
N LYS A 175 -10.15 11.59 31.76
CA LYS A 175 -9.34 12.72 32.23
C LYS A 175 -8.59 12.32 33.50
N TYR A 176 -7.37 12.80 33.65
CA TYR A 176 -6.50 12.54 34.78
C TYR A 176 -6.02 13.86 35.37
N ASP A 177 -6.24 14.05 36.68
CA ASP A 177 -5.69 15.17 37.43
C ASP A 177 -4.48 14.73 38.25
N HIS A 178 -3.37 15.46 38.12
CA HIS A 178 -2.07 15.15 38.74
C HIS A 178 -1.64 13.71 38.45
N ALA A 179 -1.49 13.39 37.16
CA ALA A 179 -1.10 12.07 36.70
C ALA A 179 0.42 11.93 36.64
N TRP A 180 0.90 10.76 37.03
CA TRP A 180 2.24 10.27 36.76
C TRP A 180 2.15 9.11 35.79
N MET A 181 2.86 9.20 34.67
CA MET A 181 3.19 8.03 33.88
C MET A 181 4.32 7.30 34.58
N GLU A 182 4.08 6.05 34.95
CA GLU A 182 5.07 5.15 35.52
C GLU A 182 5.45 4.11 34.46
N ILE A 183 6.75 3.86 34.30
CA ILE A 183 7.29 2.77 33.47
C ILE A 183 7.98 1.79 34.42
N PHE A 184 7.56 0.53 34.42
CA PHE A 184 7.99 -0.47 35.41
C PHE A 184 7.86 0.01 36.88
N GLY A 185 6.84 0.83 37.16
CA GLY A 185 6.61 1.43 38.49
C GLY A 185 7.49 2.63 38.85
N VAL A 186 8.41 3.04 37.96
CA VAL A 186 9.21 4.25 38.13
C VAL A 186 8.48 5.44 37.51
N PRO A 187 8.17 6.51 38.28
CA PRO A 187 7.52 7.70 37.72
C PRO A 187 8.48 8.43 36.77
N VAL A 188 8.08 8.54 35.49
CA VAL A 188 8.91 9.15 34.42
C VAL A 188 8.38 10.51 33.98
N ILE A 189 7.07 10.68 33.85
CA ILE A 189 6.44 11.90 33.33
C ILE A 189 5.32 12.33 34.26
N TYR A 190 5.37 13.58 34.72
CA TYR A 190 4.27 14.22 35.44
C TYR A 190 3.45 15.08 34.50
N THR A 191 2.13 14.97 34.59
CA THR A 191 1.20 15.87 33.91
C THR A 191 0.18 16.42 34.93
N PRO A 192 0.00 17.75 35.04
CA PRO A 192 -1.03 18.31 35.92
C PRO A 192 -2.43 17.95 35.43
N TYR A 193 -2.60 17.81 34.12
CA TYR A 193 -3.83 17.40 33.45
C TYR A 193 -3.50 16.60 32.18
N LEU A 194 -4.11 15.44 32.02
CA LEU A 194 -4.02 14.61 30.81
C LEU A 194 -5.43 14.14 30.45
N ALA A 195 -5.74 14.04 29.17
CA ALA A 195 -6.99 13.45 28.71
C ALA A 195 -6.75 12.62 27.44
N HIS A 196 -7.39 11.46 27.35
CA HIS A 196 -7.37 10.63 26.15
C HIS A 196 -8.78 10.07 25.86
N PRO A 197 -9.07 9.71 24.60
CA PRO A 197 -10.27 8.97 24.26
C PRO A 197 -10.39 7.66 25.04
N ASP A 198 -11.61 7.28 25.44
CA ASP A 198 -11.82 5.92 25.90
C ASP A 198 -11.59 4.91 24.74
N PRO A 199 -11.40 3.62 25.02
CA PRO A 199 -11.10 2.61 24.00
C PRO A 199 -12.18 2.43 22.92
N THR A 200 -13.40 2.96 23.10
CA THR A 200 -14.49 2.87 22.11
C THR A 200 -14.33 3.88 20.98
N VAL A 201 -13.53 4.92 21.19
CA VAL A 201 -13.29 5.97 20.20
C VAL A 201 -12.14 5.56 19.30
N LYS A 202 -12.47 5.31 18.03
CA LYS A 202 -11.46 4.98 17.01
C LYS A 202 -10.57 6.15 16.62
N ARG A 203 -11.07 7.39 16.78
CA ARG A 203 -10.47 8.58 16.18
C ARG A 203 -10.75 9.83 17.00
N ARG A 204 -9.72 10.61 17.33
CA ARG A 204 -9.85 11.90 18.04
C ARG A 204 -8.62 12.79 17.84
N SER A 205 -8.86 14.08 17.71
CA SER A 205 -7.78 15.08 17.58
C SER A 205 -6.90 15.14 18.83
N GLY A 206 -5.59 15.29 18.63
CA GLY A 206 -4.60 15.39 19.70
C GLY A 206 -3.17 15.29 19.20
N PHE A 207 -2.21 15.55 20.09
CA PHE A 207 -0.81 15.26 19.83
C PHE A 207 -0.58 13.75 19.79
N LEU A 208 0.21 13.31 18.83
CA LEU A 208 0.76 11.96 18.79
C LEU A 208 2.13 11.96 19.49
N LEU A 209 2.68 10.77 19.71
CA LEU A 209 4.00 10.62 20.30
C LEU A 209 5.07 11.17 19.34
N PRO A 210 6.10 11.86 19.85
CA PRO A 210 7.14 12.41 19.02
C PRO A 210 8.09 11.32 18.50
N THR A 211 8.58 11.50 17.28
CA THR A 211 9.60 10.64 16.68
C THR A 211 10.96 11.30 16.78
N TYR A 212 11.97 10.52 17.18
CA TYR A 212 13.35 10.97 17.26
C TYR A 212 14.17 10.34 16.14
N GLY A 213 15.02 11.14 15.50
CA GLY A 213 15.95 10.63 14.51
C GLY A 213 17.31 11.32 14.55
N ASN A 214 18.26 10.74 13.83
CA ASN A 214 19.55 11.33 13.56
C ASN A 214 20.02 10.89 12.17
N SER A 215 20.47 11.85 11.36
CA SER A 215 21.06 11.59 10.04
C SER A 215 22.29 12.46 9.79
N ASN A 216 23.15 12.06 8.86
CA ASN A 216 24.26 12.89 8.43
C ASN A 216 23.75 14.18 7.78
N GLN A 217 22.64 14.11 7.04
CA GLN A 217 22.08 15.25 6.29
C GLN A 217 21.29 16.23 7.20
N LEU A 218 20.37 15.74 8.04
CA LEU A 218 19.51 16.58 8.89
C LEU A 218 20.08 16.80 10.30
N GLY A 219 21.07 16.00 10.70
CA GLY A 219 21.54 15.91 12.08
C GLY A 219 20.48 15.29 12.98
N ILE A 220 20.41 15.72 14.24
CA ILE A 220 19.35 15.31 15.16
C ILE A 220 18.01 15.89 14.68
N THR A 221 16.98 15.03 14.62
CA THR A 221 15.62 15.39 14.26
C THR A 221 14.63 15.08 15.39
N LEU A 222 13.63 15.94 15.56
CA LEU A 222 12.51 15.74 16.47
C LEU A 222 11.20 16.12 15.76
N GLN A 223 10.34 15.14 15.52
CA GLN A 223 9.03 15.33 14.91
C GLN A 223 7.94 15.30 15.99
N ILE A 224 7.00 16.25 15.95
CA ILE A 224 5.92 16.35 16.94
C ILE A 224 4.57 16.39 16.21
N PRO A 225 3.94 15.23 15.95
CA PRO A 225 2.72 15.20 15.15
C PRO A 225 1.50 15.66 15.95
N TYR A 226 0.60 16.39 15.30
CA TYR A 226 -0.72 16.72 15.78
C TYR A 226 -1.76 16.22 14.80
N TYR A 227 -2.56 15.25 15.24
CA TYR A 227 -3.66 14.70 14.49
C TYR A 227 -4.92 15.53 14.72
N TRP A 228 -5.61 15.88 13.62
CA TRP A 228 -6.86 16.61 13.64
C TRP A 228 -7.96 15.79 12.94
N ALA A 229 -8.83 15.23 13.77
CA ALA A 229 -10.07 14.63 13.32
C ALA A 229 -11.09 15.73 12.97
N ILE A 230 -11.13 16.18 11.71
CA ILE A 230 -11.98 17.31 11.26
C ILE A 230 -13.47 16.92 11.28
N ASP A 231 -13.84 15.85 10.57
CA ASP A 231 -15.21 15.29 10.53
C ASP A 231 -15.20 13.76 10.36
N GLU A 232 -16.32 13.08 10.11
CA GLU A 232 -16.35 11.61 9.97
C GLU A 232 -15.59 11.08 8.73
N SER A 233 -15.25 11.96 7.79
CA SER A 233 -14.76 11.63 6.46
C SER A 233 -13.47 12.36 6.06
N SER A 234 -12.99 13.31 6.86
CA SER A 234 -11.78 14.08 6.57
C SER A 234 -10.87 14.23 7.79
N GLU A 235 -9.57 14.10 7.61
CA GLU A 235 -8.55 14.24 8.64
C GLU A 235 -7.33 15.02 8.16
N PHE A 236 -6.60 15.59 9.11
CA PHE A 236 -5.37 16.29 8.85
C PHE A 236 -4.32 15.90 9.90
N LEU A 237 -3.13 15.51 9.47
CA LEU A 237 -1.96 15.34 10.32
C LEU A 237 -1.02 16.52 10.08
N PHE A 238 -0.61 17.21 11.14
CA PHE A 238 0.42 18.26 11.06
C PHE A 238 1.66 17.82 11.83
N ALA A 239 2.79 17.66 11.15
CA ALA A 239 4.01 17.10 11.68
C ALA A 239 5.21 18.05 11.48
N PRO A 240 5.39 19.07 12.34
CA PRO A 240 6.62 19.85 12.35
C PRO A 240 7.82 18.97 12.73
N ILE A 241 8.91 19.09 11.98
CA ILE A 241 10.18 18.38 12.17
C ILE A 241 11.27 19.41 12.46
N ALA A 242 11.74 19.46 13.69
CA ALA A 242 12.90 20.27 14.05
C ALA A 242 14.18 19.52 13.69
N THR A 243 15.07 20.13 12.90
CA THR A 243 16.37 19.56 12.55
C THR A 243 17.51 20.42 13.10
N THR A 244 18.71 19.85 13.26
CA THR A 244 19.89 20.60 13.72
C THR A 244 20.75 21.17 12.59
N LYS A 245 20.55 20.72 11.35
CA LYS A 245 21.32 21.15 10.18
C LYS A 245 20.51 21.83 9.07
N GLN A 246 19.21 21.59 8.96
CA GLN A 246 18.38 21.90 7.78
C GLN A 246 17.06 22.62 8.14
N GLY A 247 17.10 23.47 9.18
CA GLY A 247 15.94 24.27 9.60
C GLY A 247 14.78 23.46 10.21
N ILE A 248 13.61 24.08 10.31
CA ILE A 248 12.37 23.43 10.75
C ILE A 248 11.54 23.14 9.51
N VAL A 249 11.21 21.87 9.30
CA VAL A 249 10.30 21.43 8.25
C VAL A 249 8.89 21.42 8.79
N LEU A 250 7.95 22.02 8.06
CA LEU A 250 6.53 21.91 8.31
C LEU A 250 5.98 20.88 7.33
N ALA A 251 5.59 19.71 7.81
CA ALA A 251 4.92 18.69 7.01
C ALA A 251 3.46 18.56 7.43
N GLY A 252 2.59 18.19 6.50
CA GLY A 252 1.22 17.84 6.81
C GLY A 252 0.56 16.98 5.73
N GLU A 253 -0.41 16.21 6.17
CA GLU A 253 -1.16 15.24 5.38
C GLU A 253 -2.64 15.50 5.55
N TYR A 254 -3.39 15.56 4.45
CA TYR A 254 -4.83 15.72 4.44
C TYR A 254 -5.48 14.57 3.68
N GLU A 255 -6.32 13.82 4.38
CA GLU A 255 -7.08 12.72 3.81
C GLU A 255 -8.56 13.05 3.82
N LYS A 256 -9.25 12.79 2.71
CA LYS A 256 -10.70 12.91 2.64
C LYS A 256 -11.33 11.82 1.80
N LYS A 257 -12.32 11.13 2.39
CA LYS A 257 -13.17 10.16 1.70
C LYS A 257 -14.52 10.80 1.35
N PHE A 258 -14.87 10.82 0.08
CA PHE A 258 -16.15 11.25 -0.44
C PHE A 258 -17.05 10.03 -0.70
N ASN A 259 -18.35 10.24 -0.92
CA ASN A 259 -19.27 9.13 -1.26
C ASN A 259 -18.91 8.38 -2.56
N LYS A 260 -18.13 9.02 -3.44
CA LYS A 260 -17.75 8.50 -4.75
C LYS A 260 -16.30 8.86 -5.07
N GLY A 261 -15.41 8.79 -4.09
CA GLY A 261 -14.01 9.11 -4.34
C GLY A 261 -13.23 9.40 -3.08
N ASP A 262 -11.97 9.73 -3.28
CA ASP A 262 -11.01 9.96 -2.23
C ASP A 262 -9.96 10.98 -2.71
N LEU A 263 -9.34 11.63 -1.72
CA LEU A 263 -8.35 12.68 -1.90
C LEU A 263 -7.29 12.53 -0.81
N SER A 264 -6.03 12.47 -1.24
CA SER A 264 -4.85 12.56 -0.40
C SER A 264 -4.02 13.78 -0.80
N ILE A 265 -3.52 14.52 0.19
CA ILE A 265 -2.62 15.65 -0.02
C ILE A 265 -1.54 15.59 1.04
N GLU A 266 -0.30 15.46 0.61
CA GLU A 266 0.90 15.55 1.43
C GLU A 266 1.66 16.80 0.98
N ALA A 267 2.02 17.64 1.93
CA ALA A 267 2.79 18.84 1.65
C ALA A 267 3.81 19.08 2.74
N SER A 268 5.02 19.43 2.33
CA SER A 268 6.07 19.82 3.25
C SER A 268 6.84 21.02 2.74
N ALA A 269 7.30 21.86 3.67
CA ALA A 269 8.09 23.04 3.33
C ALA A 269 9.06 23.40 4.46
N THR A 270 10.15 24.06 4.10
CA THR A 270 11.19 24.55 5.00
C THR A 270 11.87 25.78 4.39
N ILE A 271 12.65 26.47 5.22
CA ILE A 271 13.62 27.46 4.78
C ILE A 271 14.98 26.95 5.24
N ALA A 272 15.85 26.63 4.28
CA ALA A 272 17.14 26.01 4.56
C ALA A 272 18.17 26.31 3.47
N ASP A 273 19.43 26.05 3.79
CA ASP A 273 20.52 26.15 2.82
C ASP A 273 20.43 25.01 1.80
N ARG A 274 20.80 25.27 0.55
CA ARG A 274 20.90 24.30 -0.54
C ARG A 274 22.29 24.35 -1.13
N ASP A 275 22.95 23.20 -1.25
CA ASP A 275 24.24 23.13 -1.94
C ASP A 275 24.00 22.85 -3.43
N GLU A 276 24.39 23.80 -4.28
CA GLU A 276 24.43 23.58 -5.72
C GLU A 276 25.67 22.78 -6.09
N ASN A 277 25.57 21.95 -7.13
CA ASN A 277 26.57 21.00 -7.66
C ASN A 277 28.03 21.52 -7.82
N ASN A 278 28.26 22.83 -7.69
CA ASN A 278 29.54 23.51 -7.81
C ASN A 278 30.13 24.02 -6.47
N GLY A 279 29.57 23.59 -5.33
CA GLY A 279 29.97 24.05 -3.99
C GLY A 279 29.49 25.47 -3.66
N ASN A 280 28.50 25.97 -4.40
CA ASN A 280 27.83 27.23 -4.14
C ASN A 280 26.63 26.94 -3.25
N VAL A 281 26.61 27.52 -2.05
CA VAL A 281 25.51 27.31 -1.10
C VAL A 281 24.56 28.50 -1.20
N GLU A 282 23.37 28.27 -1.74
CA GLU A 282 22.25 29.20 -1.63
C GLU A 282 21.72 29.14 -0.20
N LYS A 283 21.53 30.29 0.42
CA LYS A 283 21.15 30.39 1.83
C LYS A 283 19.72 30.82 2.00
N ASP A 284 19.07 30.24 3.00
CA ASP A 284 17.69 30.58 3.37
C ASP A 284 16.69 30.44 2.19
N GLU A 285 16.86 29.40 1.36
CA GLU A 285 15.97 29.12 0.23
C GLU A 285 14.67 28.48 0.69
N PHE A 286 13.56 28.85 0.03
CA PHE A 286 12.29 28.16 0.24
C PHE A 286 12.31 26.82 -0.48
N ARG A 287 12.21 25.74 0.30
CA ARG A 287 12.22 24.38 -0.24
C ARG A 287 10.96 23.63 0.20
N GLY A 288 10.36 22.85 -0.68
CA GLY A 288 9.13 22.14 -0.38
C GLY A 288 8.71 21.17 -1.46
N GLN A 289 7.74 20.32 -1.12
CA GLN A 289 7.07 19.45 -2.07
C GLN A 289 5.58 19.35 -1.78
N ILE A 290 4.85 18.95 -2.81
CA ILE A 290 3.47 18.51 -2.72
C ILE A 290 3.33 17.20 -3.48
N ILE A 291 2.67 16.23 -2.85
CA ILE A 291 2.23 14.98 -3.44
C ILE A 291 0.73 14.92 -3.20
N SER A 292 -0.07 14.80 -4.24
CA SER A 292 -1.52 14.74 -4.07
C SER A 292 -2.17 13.89 -5.13
N GLU A 293 -2.98 12.95 -4.67
CA GLU A 293 -3.81 12.12 -5.53
C GLU A 293 -5.29 12.32 -5.22
N GLY A 294 -6.11 12.29 -6.27
CA GLY A 294 -7.56 12.31 -6.13
C GLY A 294 -8.22 11.43 -7.18
N ARG A 295 -9.21 10.63 -6.76
CA ARG A 295 -9.97 9.77 -7.66
C ARG A 295 -11.45 9.84 -7.33
N PHE A 296 -12.27 10.05 -8.36
CA PHE A 296 -13.70 10.31 -8.20
C PHE A 296 -14.53 9.59 -9.27
N ASP A 297 -15.44 8.73 -8.81
CA ASP A 297 -16.41 8.04 -9.66
C ASP A 297 -17.57 8.99 -10.03
N LEU A 298 -17.78 9.21 -11.33
CA LEU A 298 -18.96 9.93 -11.81
C LEU A 298 -20.19 9.00 -11.77
N ASP A 299 -20.02 7.80 -12.33
CA ASP A 299 -21.00 6.71 -12.35
C ASP A 299 -20.31 5.33 -12.33
N LYS A 300 -21.04 4.25 -12.66
CA LYS A 300 -20.48 2.87 -12.67
C LYS A 300 -19.50 2.61 -13.82
N THR A 301 -19.38 3.52 -14.76
CA THR A 301 -18.59 3.43 -15.99
C THR A 301 -17.42 4.38 -15.94
N TRP A 302 -17.67 5.65 -15.61
CA TRP A 302 -16.71 6.73 -15.70
C TRP A 302 -16.20 7.20 -14.34
N ARG A 303 -14.89 7.42 -14.28
CA ARG A 303 -14.21 8.09 -13.17
C ARG A 303 -13.22 9.12 -13.70
N TRP A 304 -12.93 10.12 -12.91
CA TRP A 304 -11.87 11.08 -13.18
C TRP A 304 -10.94 11.17 -11.98
N GLY A 305 -9.73 11.68 -12.21
CA GLY A 305 -8.77 11.85 -11.15
C GLY A 305 -7.59 12.69 -11.56
N PHE A 306 -6.68 12.90 -10.61
CA PHE A 306 -5.43 13.60 -10.81
C PHE A 306 -4.34 13.02 -9.92
N ASN A 307 -3.09 13.19 -10.37
CA ASN A 307 -1.89 13.08 -9.58
C ASN A 307 -1.15 14.42 -9.65
N ALA A 308 -0.57 14.90 -8.56
CA ALA A 308 0.14 16.16 -8.52
C ALA A 308 1.36 16.03 -7.61
N GLU A 309 2.47 15.62 -8.21
CA GLU A 309 3.78 15.57 -7.56
C GLU A 309 4.65 16.72 -8.09
N ARG A 310 5.07 17.61 -7.19
CA ARG A 310 5.98 18.71 -7.49
C ARG A 310 6.88 19.01 -6.31
N ALA A 311 8.12 19.34 -6.60
CA ALA A 311 9.08 19.83 -5.63
C ALA A 311 9.66 21.17 -6.11
N THR A 312 10.07 22.02 -5.17
CA THR A 312 10.76 23.29 -5.46
C THR A 312 12.13 23.06 -6.09
N ASP A 313 12.76 21.95 -5.74
CA ASP A 313 14.06 21.53 -6.20
C ASP A 313 14.12 19.99 -6.31
N ASP A 314 15.11 19.52 -7.05
CA ASP A 314 15.32 18.15 -7.49
C ASP A 314 15.93 17.21 -6.45
N THR A 315 16.34 17.74 -5.29
CA THR A 315 16.98 16.98 -4.20
C THR A 315 16.14 16.98 -2.92
N TYR A 316 15.15 17.86 -2.79
CA TYR A 316 14.33 18.06 -1.59
C TYR A 316 13.78 16.75 -1.00
N GLY A 317 13.06 15.95 -1.79
CA GLY A 317 12.43 14.72 -1.30
C GLY A 317 13.44 13.73 -0.72
N ARG A 318 14.61 13.59 -1.35
CA ARG A 318 15.70 12.71 -0.88
C ARG A 318 16.38 13.24 0.38
N VAL A 319 16.67 14.55 0.44
CA VAL A 319 17.33 15.20 1.59
C VAL A 319 16.49 15.07 2.86
N TYR A 320 15.19 15.33 2.76
CA TYR A 320 14.27 15.29 3.90
C TYR A 320 13.66 13.91 4.15
N GLY A 321 13.87 12.95 3.23
CA GLY A 321 13.42 11.58 3.38
C GLY A 321 11.94 11.36 3.11
N PHE A 322 11.31 12.22 2.30
CA PHE A 322 9.90 12.09 1.94
C PHE A 322 9.66 11.23 0.69
N ASN A 323 10.58 11.23 -0.29
CA ASN A 323 10.53 10.33 -1.45
C ASN A 323 11.92 10.12 -2.06
N THR A 324 12.05 9.13 -2.94
CA THR A 324 13.30 8.83 -3.66
C THR A 324 13.11 8.73 -5.17
N ASP A 325 11.95 9.14 -5.67
CA ASP A 325 11.57 8.97 -7.08
C ASP A 325 12.47 9.80 -8.00
N SER A 326 12.84 9.22 -9.15
CA SER A 326 13.66 9.89 -10.16
C SER A 326 12.88 10.90 -11.01
N GLU A 327 11.55 10.84 -10.96
CA GLU A 327 10.64 11.70 -11.69
C GLU A 327 9.38 11.97 -10.85
N LEU A 328 8.84 13.19 -10.94
CA LEU A 328 7.61 13.60 -10.29
C LEU A 328 6.54 13.86 -11.35
N GLU A 329 5.47 13.06 -11.33
CA GLU A 329 4.39 13.16 -12.31
C GLU A 329 3.28 14.11 -11.82
N THR A 330 2.86 15.04 -12.69
CA THR A 330 1.57 15.72 -12.52
C THR A 330 0.67 15.35 -13.68
N SER A 331 -0.48 14.75 -13.39
CA SER A 331 -1.43 14.28 -14.38
C SER A 331 -2.88 14.51 -13.97
N ALA A 332 -3.75 14.58 -14.98
CA ALA A 332 -5.20 14.59 -14.80
C ALA A 332 -5.84 13.69 -15.86
N PHE A 333 -6.86 12.93 -15.49
CA PHE A 333 -7.49 11.96 -16.38
C PHE A 333 -8.98 11.85 -16.17
N ILE A 334 -9.66 11.40 -17.22
CA ILE A 334 -10.99 10.83 -17.18
C ILE A 334 -10.96 9.50 -17.94
N GLU A 335 -11.50 8.45 -17.33
CA GLU A 335 -11.50 7.11 -17.91
C GLU A 335 -12.80 6.36 -17.67
N GLY A 336 -13.12 5.48 -18.61
CA GLY A 336 -14.39 4.79 -18.71
C GLY A 336 -14.22 3.31 -19.03
N PHE A 337 -14.90 2.46 -18.27
CA PHE A 337 -14.86 1.00 -18.42
C PHE A 337 -16.25 0.45 -18.77
N ARG A 338 -16.40 -0.17 -19.94
CA ARG A 338 -17.66 -0.80 -20.34
C ARG A 338 -17.44 -2.18 -20.94
N GLY A 339 -17.67 -3.22 -20.14
CA GLY A 339 -17.49 -4.59 -20.56
C GLY A 339 -16.02 -4.89 -20.83
N ARG A 340 -15.66 -5.09 -22.11
CA ARG A 340 -14.27 -5.34 -22.55
C ARG A 340 -13.60 -4.10 -23.15
N ASN A 341 -14.27 -2.95 -23.07
CA ASN A 341 -13.81 -1.71 -23.70
C ASN A 341 -13.34 -0.71 -22.64
N PHE A 342 -12.29 0.03 -22.99
CA PHE A 342 -11.66 1.05 -22.17
C PHE A 342 -11.52 2.34 -22.97
N ALA A 343 -11.80 3.48 -22.34
CA ALA A 343 -11.55 4.80 -22.90
C ALA A 343 -10.85 5.66 -21.85
N ARG A 344 -9.84 6.43 -22.25
CA ARG A 344 -9.16 7.38 -21.37
C ARG A 344 -8.79 8.64 -22.13
N LEU A 345 -8.96 9.78 -21.48
CA LEU A 345 -8.43 11.07 -21.91
C LEU A 345 -7.63 11.61 -20.73
N ASP A 346 -6.34 11.81 -20.94
CA ASP A 346 -5.42 12.24 -19.91
C ASP A 346 -4.42 13.29 -20.43
N SER A 347 -3.81 13.98 -19.49
CA SER A 347 -2.82 15.02 -19.70
C SER A 347 -1.80 14.90 -18.58
N TYR A 348 -0.50 14.94 -18.90
CA TYR A 348 0.54 14.78 -17.89
C TYR A 348 1.86 15.49 -18.26
N THR A 349 2.65 15.78 -17.23
CA THR A 349 3.96 16.44 -17.32
C THR A 349 4.86 15.98 -16.18
N PHE A 350 6.15 15.82 -16.48
CA PHE A 350 7.15 15.34 -15.55
C PHE A 350 8.05 16.48 -15.06
N GLN A 351 8.56 16.31 -13.84
CA GLN A 351 9.72 17.04 -13.32
C GLN A 351 10.77 16.00 -12.98
N SER A 352 11.96 16.09 -13.58
CA SER A 352 13.06 15.17 -13.27
C SER A 352 13.66 15.55 -11.93
N THR A 353 14.00 14.55 -11.12
CA THR A 353 14.82 14.74 -9.91
C THR A 353 16.26 14.31 -10.14
N ARG A 354 16.61 13.86 -11.36
CA ARG A 354 17.97 13.47 -11.78
C ARG A 354 18.76 14.68 -12.29
N ASN A 355 20.09 14.63 -12.12
CA ASN A 355 21.00 15.71 -12.52
C ASN A 355 21.36 15.72 -14.02
N ASP A 356 21.27 14.58 -14.68
CA ASP A 356 21.68 14.37 -16.08
C ASP A 356 20.57 14.70 -17.08
N ILE A 357 19.34 14.95 -16.60
CA ILE A 357 18.18 15.26 -17.43
C ILE A 357 17.86 16.76 -17.34
N ASN A 358 17.70 17.41 -18.49
CA ASN A 358 17.24 18.79 -18.55
C ASN A 358 15.70 18.84 -18.65
N ASP A 359 15.05 19.42 -17.64
CA ASP A 359 13.59 19.59 -17.61
C ASP A 359 13.02 20.34 -18.82
N SER A 360 13.81 21.17 -19.53
CA SER A 360 13.33 21.84 -20.76
C SER A 360 13.05 20.87 -21.91
N GLU A 361 13.68 19.69 -21.88
CA GLU A 361 13.55 18.61 -22.85
C GLU A 361 12.42 17.62 -22.50
N ASN A 362 11.90 17.70 -21.27
CA ASN A 362 10.82 16.85 -20.82
C ASN A 362 9.51 17.19 -21.57
N PRO A 363 8.76 16.16 -22.02
CA PRO A 363 7.51 16.38 -22.71
C PRO A 363 6.40 16.82 -21.75
N TYR A 364 5.55 17.74 -22.21
CA TYR A 364 4.20 17.89 -21.71
C TYR A 364 3.23 17.25 -22.72
N VAL A 365 2.43 16.30 -22.23
CA VAL A 365 1.47 15.54 -23.04
C VAL A 365 0.09 16.14 -22.84
N LEU A 366 -0.39 16.92 -23.82
CA LEU A 366 -1.59 17.75 -23.72
C LEU A 366 -2.38 17.80 -25.05
N PRO A 367 -3.41 16.96 -25.26
CA PRO A 367 -3.81 15.80 -24.46
C PRO A 367 -3.35 14.46 -25.06
N ARG A 368 -3.54 13.37 -24.32
CA ARG A 368 -3.54 11.98 -24.79
C ARG A 368 -4.92 11.35 -24.68
N ALA A 369 -5.41 10.74 -25.75
CA ALA A 369 -6.66 10.00 -25.80
C ALA A 369 -6.38 8.55 -26.21
N GLN A 370 -6.96 7.61 -25.48
CA GLN A 370 -6.86 6.18 -25.72
C GLN A 370 -8.24 5.54 -25.75
N TYR A 371 -8.44 4.61 -26.69
CA TYR A 371 -9.62 3.77 -26.75
C TYR A 371 -9.25 2.36 -27.15
N ASN A 372 -9.58 1.38 -26.30
CA ASN A 372 -9.43 -0.04 -26.58
C ASN A 372 -10.80 -0.66 -26.71
N PHE A 373 -11.05 -1.31 -27.84
CA PHE A 373 -12.27 -2.03 -28.13
C PHE A 373 -11.98 -3.50 -28.36
N GLN A 374 -12.74 -4.37 -27.69
CA GLN A 374 -12.70 -5.80 -27.90
C GLN A 374 -14.12 -6.34 -28.05
N SER A 375 -14.42 -6.92 -29.21
CA SER A 375 -15.71 -7.55 -29.47
C SER A 375 -15.92 -8.83 -28.65
N GLN A 376 -17.18 -9.24 -28.51
CA GLN A 376 -17.50 -10.59 -28.04
C GLN A 376 -17.16 -11.62 -29.12
N PRO A 377 -16.78 -12.86 -28.75
CA PRO A 377 -16.56 -13.93 -29.72
C PRO A 377 -17.81 -14.15 -30.59
N GLY A 378 -17.61 -14.14 -31.90
CA GLY A 378 -18.67 -14.49 -32.87
C GLY A 378 -18.98 -15.99 -32.87
N VAL A 379 -19.82 -16.43 -33.81
CA VAL A 379 -20.22 -17.86 -33.95
C VAL A 379 -19.02 -18.78 -34.21
N THR A 380 -17.98 -18.27 -34.88
CA THR A 380 -16.73 -19.01 -35.13
C THR A 380 -15.70 -18.90 -33.99
N GLY A 381 -16.04 -18.21 -32.90
CA GLY A 381 -15.11 -17.86 -31.83
C GLY A 381 -14.20 -16.67 -32.16
N ALA A 382 -14.28 -16.11 -33.37
CA ALA A 382 -13.45 -14.99 -33.79
C ALA A 382 -13.77 -13.70 -33.03
N THR A 383 -12.73 -12.88 -32.80
CA THR A 383 -12.86 -11.57 -32.16
C THR A 383 -12.15 -10.48 -32.96
N TYR A 384 -12.77 -9.32 -33.04
CA TYR A 384 -12.18 -8.07 -33.51
C TYR A 384 -11.68 -7.22 -32.34
N ARG A 385 -10.54 -6.56 -32.56
CA ARG A 385 -9.94 -5.57 -31.67
C ARG A 385 -9.63 -4.28 -32.41
N LEU A 386 -9.72 -3.17 -31.69
CA LEU A 386 -9.28 -1.86 -32.16
C LEU A 386 -8.63 -1.12 -31.00
N ASP A 387 -7.36 -0.77 -31.17
CA ASP A 387 -6.64 0.12 -30.27
C ASP A 387 -6.43 1.44 -30.99
N ALA A 388 -7.00 2.51 -30.45
CA ALA A 388 -6.88 3.86 -30.99
C ALA A 388 -6.18 4.75 -29.96
N ASN A 389 -5.12 5.42 -30.39
CA ASN A 389 -4.36 6.37 -29.59
C ASN A 389 -4.25 7.70 -30.36
N ALA A 390 -4.42 8.81 -29.67
CA ALA A 390 -4.08 10.12 -30.18
C ALA A 390 -3.34 10.88 -29.09
N GLN A 391 -2.24 11.55 -29.44
CA GLN A 391 -1.50 12.35 -28.46
C GLN A 391 -0.91 13.60 -29.09
N ALA A 392 -0.82 14.66 -28.30
CA ALA A 392 -0.05 15.84 -28.61
C ALA A 392 1.02 16.02 -27.54
N LEU A 393 2.27 16.00 -27.98
CA LEU A 393 3.45 16.15 -27.16
C LEU A 393 4.14 17.45 -27.58
N GLY A 394 4.37 18.32 -26.62
CA GLY A 394 5.22 19.49 -26.81
C GLY A 394 6.36 19.51 -25.81
N ARG A 395 7.42 20.25 -26.13
CA ARG A 395 8.56 20.51 -25.24
C ARG A 395 8.83 22.02 -25.15
N SER A 396 9.58 22.43 -24.13
CA SER A 396 10.09 23.82 -24.07
C SER A 396 11.26 23.98 -25.03
N GLU A 397 12.13 22.97 -25.08
CA GLU A 397 13.22 22.85 -26.04
C GLU A 397 13.23 21.47 -26.68
N GLY A 398 13.47 21.42 -27.99
CA GLY A 398 13.51 20.17 -28.77
C GLY A 398 12.36 20.03 -29.75
N ARG A 399 11.99 18.78 -30.05
CA ARG A 399 10.96 18.42 -31.03
C ARG A 399 9.57 18.30 -30.42
N ASP A 400 8.57 18.61 -31.23
CA ASP A 400 7.15 18.40 -30.91
C ASP A 400 6.54 17.36 -31.84
N SER A 401 5.56 16.60 -31.34
CA SER A 401 4.86 15.57 -32.11
C SER A 401 3.36 15.55 -31.81
N ARG A 402 2.55 15.38 -32.84
CA ARG A 402 1.11 15.08 -32.72
C ARG A 402 0.82 13.82 -33.50
N ARG A 403 0.30 12.80 -32.83
CA ARG A 403 0.10 11.46 -33.39
C ARG A 403 -1.36 11.06 -33.32
N VAL A 404 -1.82 10.34 -34.34
CA VAL A 404 -2.98 9.45 -34.26
C VAL A 404 -2.53 8.07 -34.74
N SER A 405 -2.74 7.04 -33.92
CA SER A 405 -2.39 5.64 -34.17
C SER A 405 -3.64 4.78 -34.04
N LEU A 406 -3.87 3.91 -35.02
CA LEU A 406 -4.98 2.97 -35.07
C LEU A 406 -4.43 1.56 -35.35
N ILE A 407 -4.65 0.64 -34.42
CA ILE A 407 -4.28 -0.77 -34.55
C ILE A 407 -5.58 -1.58 -34.61
N GLY A 408 -5.96 -1.98 -35.81
CA GLY A 408 -7.09 -2.88 -36.03
C GLY A 408 -6.61 -4.33 -36.05
N GLY A 409 -7.32 -5.23 -35.38
CA GLY A 409 -6.96 -6.65 -35.35
C GLY A 409 -8.16 -7.58 -35.43
N TRP A 410 -7.90 -8.79 -35.93
CA TRP A 410 -8.84 -9.89 -35.98
C TRP A 410 -8.13 -11.18 -35.56
N ASP A 411 -8.69 -11.86 -34.58
CA ASP A 411 -8.16 -13.10 -34.01
C ASP A 411 -9.16 -14.23 -34.22
N LEU A 412 -8.70 -15.34 -34.79
CA LEU A 412 -9.47 -16.56 -35.02
C LEU A 412 -8.78 -17.75 -34.32
N PRO A 413 -9.30 -18.18 -33.15
CA PRO A 413 -8.84 -19.41 -32.52
C PRO A 413 -9.46 -20.64 -33.20
N TYR A 414 -8.70 -21.73 -33.28
CA TYR A 414 -9.15 -23.03 -33.75
C TYR A 414 -8.48 -24.14 -32.95
N THR A 415 -9.27 -25.09 -32.44
CA THR A 415 -8.74 -26.29 -31.77
C THR A 415 -8.84 -27.47 -32.73
N GLY A 416 -7.69 -28.07 -33.03
CA GLY A 416 -7.57 -29.25 -33.87
C GLY A 416 -8.09 -30.51 -33.20
N SER A 417 -8.24 -31.58 -33.99
CA SER A 417 -8.76 -32.87 -33.50
C SER A 417 -7.83 -33.55 -32.50
N TRP A 418 -6.55 -33.17 -32.43
CA TRP A 418 -5.57 -33.73 -31.50
C TRP A 418 -5.45 -32.91 -30.20
N GLY A 419 -6.25 -31.85 -30.04
CA GLY A 419 -6.17 -30.93 -28.92
C GLY A 419 -5.10 -29.84 -29.09
N ASP A 420 -4.40 -29.85 -30.24
CA ASP A 420 -3.55 -28.76 -30.68
C ASP A 420 -4.36 -27.49 -30.96
N GLN A 421 -3.77 -26.34 -30.65
CA GLN A 421 -4.43 -25.05 -30.73
C GLN A 421 -3.74 -24.19 -31.79
N TYR A 422 -4.55 -23.56 -32.64
CA TYR A 422 -4.12 -22.62 -33.64
C TYR A 422 -4.77 -21.27 -33.36
N LYS A 423 -4.02 -20.19 -33.56
CA LYS A 423 -4.56 -18.83 -33.54
C LYS A 423 -4.05 -18.10 -34.77
N LEU A 424 -4.97 -17.76 -35.67
CA LEU A 424 -4.70 -16.87 -36.79
C LEU A 424 -5.01 -15.43 -36.35
N THR A 425 -4.02 -14.57 -36.39
CA THR A 425 -4.16 -13.14 -36.08
C THR A 425 -3.82 -12.33 -37.32
N THR A 426 -4.67 -11.38 -37.69
CA THR A 426 -4.35 -10.34 -38.67
C THR A 426 -4.41 -8.99 -38.00
N GLN A 427 -3.39 -8.16 -38.18
CA GLN A 427 -3.29 -6.82 -37.60
C GLN A 427 -2.95 -5.81 -38.69
N ILE A 428 -3.48 -4.60 -38.59
CA ILE A 428 -3.02 -3.45 -39.35
C ILE A 428 -2.83 -2.28 -38.40
N GLN A 429 -1.62 -1.75 -38.34
CA GLN A 429 -1.32 -0.50 -37.66
C GLN A 429 -1.26 0.63 -38.67
N THR A 430 -1.94 1.73 -38.40
CA THR A 430 -1.95 2.94 -39.22
C THR A 430 -1.67 4.13 -38.32
N ASP A 431 -0.61 4.86 -38.62
CA ASP A 431 -0.18 6.00 -37.84
C ASP A 431 -0.06 7.24 -38.72
N GLY A 432 -0.52 8.38 -38.21
CA GLY A 432 -0.33 9.70 -38.80
C GLY A 432 0.29 10.64 -37.79
N TYR A 433 1.38 11.28 -38.17
CA TYR A 433 2.15 12.19 -37.34
C TYR A 433 2.25 13.57 -37.99
N TRP A 434 2.05 14.60 -37.20
CA TRP A 434 2.49 15.95 -37.50
C TRP A 434 3.63 16.30 -36.55
N VAL A 435 4.82 16.49 -37.09
CA VAL A 435 6.03 16.69 -36.29
C VAL A 435 6.69 18.02 -36.60
N ASN A 436 7.42 18.56 -35.64
CA ASN A 436 8.19 19.78 -35.80
C ASN A 436 9.58 19.61 -35.21
N GLY A 437 10.60 19.78 -36.05
CA GLY A 437 11.99 19.80 -35.61
C GLY A 437 12.56 18.43 -35.24
N VAL A 438 12.08 17.35 -35.84
CA VAL A 438 12.60 15.99 -35.64
C VAL A 438 13.97 15.86 -36.28
N ASN A 439 14.96 15.35 -35.56
CA ASN A 439 16.24 14.95 -36.14
C ASN A 439 16.04 13.65 -36.94
N THR A 440 16.43 13.65 -38.21
CA THR A 440 16.28 12.47 -39.09
C THR A 440 17.53 11.60 -39.17
N GLU A 441 18.63 12.05 -38.57
CA GLU A 441 19.89 11.30 -38.50
C GLU A 441 19.95 10.41 -37.26
N ASN A 442 19.39 10.86 -36.14
CA ASN A 442 19.34 10.14 -34.87
C ASN A 442 18.04 10.47 -34.09
N ASP A 443 17.79 9.78 -32.98
CA ASP A 443 16.63 10.00 -32.11
C ASP A 443 16.86 11.06 -31.00
N GLU A 444 17.87 11.94 -31.15
CA GLU A 444 18.13 13.03 -30.18
C GLU A 444 16.96 14.03 -30.10
N ILE A 445 16.68 14.53 -28.88
CA ILE A 445 15.59 15.48 -28.62
C ILE A 445 15.90 16.85 -29.24
N ARG A 446 17.16 17.29 -29.15
CA ARG A 446 17.65 18.55 -29.72
C ARG A 446 18.15 18.36 -31.14
N LYS A 447 18.17 19.47 -31.87
CA LYS A 447 18.63 19.51 -33.27
C LYS A 447 20.15 19.56 -33.33
N ASN A 448 20.75 18.54 -33.91
CA ASN A 448 22.12 18.57 -34.38
C ASN A 448 22.09 18.18 -35.88
N GLY A 449 21.90 19.16 -36.78
CA GLY A 449 21.85 18.92 -38.23
C GLY A 449 20.50 19.23 -38.89
N ASP A 450 20.18 18.51 -39.97
CA ASP A 450 18.93 18.68 -40.73
C ASP A 450 17.72 18.18 -39.90
N SER A 451 16.66 19.00 -39.83
CA SER A 451 15.44 18.66 -39.09
C SER A 451 14.22 18.58 -40.00
N TYR A 452 13.38 17.58 -39.78
CA TYR A 452 12.10 17.43 -40.48
C TYR A 452 10.96 18.12 -39.72
N THR A 453 10.15 18.86 -40.47
CA THR A 453 8.88 19.44 -39.99
C THR A 453 7.83 19.18 -41.06
N GLY A 454 6.73 18.52 -40.69
CA GLY A 454 5.68 18.17 -41.64
C GLY A 454 4.85 16.97 -41.21
N PHE A 455 4.11 16.43 -42.16
CA PHE A 455 3.31 15.23 -41.98
C PHE A 455 4.07 13.99 -42.42
N THR A 456 4.18 13.00 -41.54
CA THR A 456 4.67 11.67 -41.86
C THR A 456 3.67 10.62 -41.35
N GLY A 457 3.78 9.38 -41.81
CA GLY A 457 2.85 8.35 -41.41
C GLY A 457 3.29 6.96 -41.83
N ARG A 458 2.57 5.97 -41.32
CA ARG A 458 2.88 4.56 -41.47
C ARG A 458 1.62 3.74 -41.68
N VAL A 459 1.72 2.72 -42.53
CA VAL A 459 0.75 1.61 -42.60
C VAL A 459 1.54 0.31 -42.52
N PHE A 460 1.23 -0.52 -41.53
CA PHE A 460 1.99 -1.72 -41.22
C PHE A 460 1.03 -2.91 -41.00
N PRO A 461 0.80 -3.74 -42.04
CA PRO A 461 0.02 -4.96 -41.92
C PRO A 461 0.87 -6.12 -41.42
N GLN A 462 0.29 -6.96 -40.56
CA GLN A 462 0.89 -8.19 -40.05
C GLN A 462 -0.13 -9.34 -40.10
N ILE A 463 0.37 -10.54 -40.39
CA ILE A 463 -0.39 -11.79 -40.28
C ILE A 463 0.43 -12.75 -39.44
N ALA A 464 -0.15 -13.32 -38.39
CA ALA A 464 0.51 -14.29 -37.54
C ALA A 464 -0.31 -15.56 -37.44
N LEU A 465 0.38 -16.70 -37.52
CA LEU A 465 -0.18 -18.01 -37.21
C LEU A 465 0.61 -18.59 -36.04
N GLU A 466 -0.08 -18.74 -34.92
CA GLU A 466 0.46 -19.39 -33.73
C GLU A 466 -0.10 -20.81 -33.64
N TRP A 467 0.78 -21.77 -33.36
CA TRP A 467 0.46 -23.16 -33.08
C TRP A 467 1.00 -23.53 -31.70
N ARG A 468 0.15 -24.14 -30.88
CA ARG A 468 0.50 -24.68 -29.56
C ARG A 468 0.03 -26.12 -29.44
N PHE A 469 0.83 -26.98 -28.83
CA PHE A 469 0.44 -28.37 -28.62
C PHE A 469 0.61 -28.85 -27.18
N PRO A 470 -0.41 -28.68 -26.31
CA PRO A 470 -0.28 -29.03 -24.89
C PRO A 470 -0.41 -30.54 -24.65
N PHE A 471 0.70 -31.19 -24.30
CA PHE A 471 0.75 -32.57 -23.82
C PHE A 471 0.54 -32.61 -22.30
N ALA A 472 -0.71 -32.82 -21.89
CA ALA A 472 -1.06 -32.96 -20.48
C ALA A 472 -0.92 -34.41 -19.99
N SER A 473 -0.30 -34.58 -18.82
CA SER A 473 -0.22 -35.86 -18.11
C SER A 473 -0.62 -35.65 -16.65
N HIS A 474 -1.46 -36.53 -16.14
CA HIS A 474 -1.88 -36.55 -14.74
C HIS A 474 -1.49 -37.89 -14.09
N ARG A 475 -0.73 -37.85 -12.99
CA ARG A 475 -0.29 -39.02 -12.23
C ARG A 475 -0.46 -38.79 -10.74
N GLY A 476 -1.51 -39.39 -10.17
CA GLY A 476 -1.82 -39.24 -8.74
C GLY A 476 -2.03 -37.77 -8.38
N ASN A 477 -1.18 -37.23 -7.50
CA ASN A 477 -1.28 -35.85 -7.04
C ASN A 477 -0.50 -34.84 -7.89
N PHE A 478 0.07 -35.26 -9.03
CA PHE A 478 0.92 -34.43 -9.88
C PHE A 478 0.31 -34.31 -11.28
N SER A 479 0.16 -33.08 -11.75
CA SER A 479 -0.26 -32.72 -13.10
C SER A 479 0.87 -31.99 -13.78
N GLN A 480 1.14 -32.28 -15.05
CA GLN A 480 2.10 -31.53 -15.85
C GLN A 480 1.61 -31.37 -17.28
N THR A 481 2.04 -30.28 -17.91
CA THR A 481 1.79 -29.98 -19.32
C THR A 481 3.10 -29.54 -19.97
N ILE A 482 3.48 -30.18 -21.06
CA ILE A 482 4.55 -29.72 -21.95
C ILE A 482 3.88 -29.17 -23.21
N GLU A 483 4.19 -27.94 -23.59
CA GLU A 483 3.57 -27.23 -24.71
C GLU A 483 4.66 -26.65 -25.62
N PRO A 484 4.96 -27.29 -26.76
CA PRO A 484 5.69 -26.65 -27.84
C PRO A 484 4.83 -25.53 -28.43
N ILE A 485 5.46 -24.38 -28.68
CA ILE A 485 4.85 -23.19 -29.25
C ILE A 485 5.65 -22.78 -30.48
N VAL A 486 4.97 -22.53 -31.60
CA VAL A 486 5.58 -21.97 -32.80
C VAL A 486 4.67 -20.87 -33.33
N GLN A 487 5.22 -19.69 -33.58
CA GLN A 487 4.50 -18.56 -34.14
C GLN A 487 5.23 -18.07 -35.39
N GLY A 488 4.58 -18.16 -36.54
CA GLY A 488 5.05 -17.52 -37.77
C GLY A 488 4.39 -16.15 -37.93
N VAL A 489 5.18 -15.10 -38.16
CA VAL A 489 4.69 -13.74 -38.43
C VAL A 489 5.17 -13.30 -39.80
N LEU A 490 4.23 -12.89 -40.64
CA LEU A 490 4.46 -12.24 -41.92
C LEU A 490 4.22 -10.74 -41.76
N ALA A 491 5.26 -9.97 -42.01
CA ALA A 491 5.26 -8.52 -41.95
C ALA A 491 6.23 -7.94 -42.99
N PRO A 492 5.98 -6.74 -43.53
CA PRO A 492 6.91 -6.09 -44.43
C PRO A 492 8.20 -5.70 -43.68
N ASN A 493 9.31 -5.63 -44.42
CA ASN A 493 10.56 -5.11 -43.89
C ASN A 493 10.50 -3.57 -43.83
N GLY A 494 10.92 -2.95 -42.72
CA GLY A 494 10.94 -1.49 -42.57
C GLY A 494 9.70 -0.91 -41.89
N SER A 495 9.10 0.14 -42.46
CA SER A 495 8.01 0.88 -41.81
C SER A 495 8.41 1.55 -40.49
N ASN A 496 9.64 2.02 -40.36
CA ASN A 496 10.06 2.91 -39.28
C ASN A 496 10.79 4.10 -39.92
N PRO A 497 10.07 5.02 -40.56
CA PRO A 497 10.67 6.20 -41.19
C PRO A 497 11.34 7.10 -40.13
N ASN A 498 12.52 7.63 -40.43
CA ASN A 498 13.28 8.47 -39.51
C ASN A 498 12.56 9.78 -39.15
N GLU A 499 11.56 10.19 -39.94
CA GLU A 499 10.71 11.34 -39.65
C GLU A 499 9.72 11.08 -38.50
N ILE A 500 9.48 9.82 -38.11
CA ILE A 500 8.70 9.47 -36.91
C ILE A 500 9.67 9.43 -35.72
N PRO A 501 9.55 10.35 -34.74
CA PRO A 501 10.41 10.36 -33.56
C PRO A 501 10.11 9.16 -32.65
N ASN A 502 11.11 8.69 -31.90
CA ASN A 502 10.91 7.75 -30.80
C ASN A 502 10.68 8.50 -29.48
N ASP A 503 9.42 8.73 -29.10
CA ASP A 503 9.05 9.36 -27.83
C ASP A 503 8.59 8.32 -26.79
N ASP A 504 7.93 7.22 -27.20
CA ASP A 504 7.36 6.20 -26.29
C ASP A 504 7.83 4.74 -26.50
N SER A 505 8.78 4.50 -27.42
CA SER A 505 9.33 3.17 -27.73
C SER A 505 10.83 3.05 -27.39
N ARG A 506 11.29 3.76 -26.35
CA ARG A 506 12.71 3.76 -25.92
C ARG A 506 13.05 2.66 -24.93
N ASP A 507 12.09 2.29 -24.08
CA ASP A 507 12.24 1.21 -23.11
C ASP A 507 11.96 -0.14 -23.79
N PHE A 508 13.00 -0.69 -24.44
CA PHE A 508 12.91 -1.94 -25.16
C PHE A 508 13.55 -3.05 -24.34
N GLU A 509 12.75 -4.06 -24.01
CA GLU A 509 13.21 -5.23 -23.28
C GLU A 509 12.81 -6.51 -24.03
N PHE A 510 13.79 -7.36 -24.34
CA PHE A 510 13.54 -8.69 -24.92
C PHE A 510 13.69 -9.78 -23.86
N ASP A 511 12.60 -10.48 -23.61
CA ASP A 511 12.42 -11.44 -22.52
C ASP A 511 11.44 -12.57 -22.90
N ASP A 512 11.12 -13.43 -21.93
CA ASP A 512 10.15 -14.52 -22.10
C ASP A 512 8.72 -14.00 -22.37
N ALA A 513 8.35 -12.84 -21.83
CA ALA A 513 7.02 -12.25 -21.99
C ALA A 513 6.80 -11.66 -23.39
N SER A 514 7.83 -11.08 -24.01
CA SER A 514 7.79 -10.42 -25.32
C SER A 514 8.09 -11.36 -26.50
N LEU A 515 8.62 -12.57 -26.26
CA LEU A 515 9.04 -13.52 -27.31
C LEU A 515 8.00 -13.74 -28.43
N PHE A 516 6.73 -13.89 -28.05
CA PHE A 516 5.60 -14.16 -28.96
C PHE A 516 4.72 -12.92 -29.24
N SER A 517 5.14 -11.73 -28.83
CA SER A 517 4.43 -10.49 -29.13
C SER A 517 4.56 -10.10 -30.61
N LEU A 518 3.50 -9.53 -31.19
CA LEU A 518 3.52 -9.04 -32.59
C LEU A 518 4.33 -7.76 -32.74
N ASN A 519 4.32 -6.90 -31.73
CA ASN A 519 5.22 -5.77 -31.58
C ASN A 519 5.95 -5.94 -30.25
N ARG A 520 7.29 -5.92 -30.28
CA ARG A 520 8.13 -6.09 -29.08
C ARG A 520 8.63 -4.77 -28.50
N PHE A 521 8.41 -3.65 -29.19
CA PHE A 521 8.67 -2.34 -28.64
C PHE A 521 7.59 -1.95 -27.64
N ALA A 522 7.98 -1.26 -26.57
CA ALA A 522 7.05 -0.48 -25.77
C ALA A 522 6.42 0.63 -26.64
N GLY A 523 5.23 1.10 -26.28
CA GLY A 523 4.56 2.19 -27.01
C GLY A 523 4.17 1.84 -28.45
N THR A 524 4.08 2.86 -29.30
CA THR A 524 3.65 2.70 -30.71
C THR A 524 4.51 3.44 -31.73
N ASP A 525 5.53 4.20 -31.31
CA ASP A 525 6.41 4.92 -32.24
C ASP A 525 7.27 3.99 -33.11
N ARG A 526 7.66 2.82 -32.57
CA ARG A 526 8.40 1.79 -33.32
C ARG A 526 7.57 0.53 -33.53
N VAL A 527 7.70 -0.06 -34.72
CA VAL A 527 7.12 -1.37 -35.06
C VAL A 527 8.21 -2.40 -35.32
N ASP A 528 7.99 -3.58 -34.77
CA ASP A 528 8.86 -4.74 -34.98
C ASP A 528 8.67 -5.31 -36.40
N SER A 529 9.57 -4.89 -37.30
CA SER A 529 9.44 -5.12 -38.74
C SER A 529 10.09 -6.41 -39.24
N GLY A 530 9.57 -6.89 -40.37
CA GLY A 530 10.08 -8.08 -41.05
C GLY A 530 9.41 -9.37 -40.61
N SER A 531 9.48 -10.35 -41.51
CA SER A 531 8.89 -11.67 -41.25
C SER A 531 9.79 -12.50 -40.32
N ARG A 532 9.18 -13.25 -39.39
CA ARG A 532 9.89 -14.05 -38.39
C ARG A 532 9.17 -15.34 -38.05
N VAL A 533 9.90 -16.27 -37.44
CA VAL A 533 9.35 -17.42 -36.72
C VAL A 533 9.89 -17.40 -35.28
N SER A 534 9.00 -17.30 -34.31
CA SER A 534 9.31 -17.54 -32.90
C SER A 534 8.97 -18.98 -32.54
N TYR A 535 9.80 -19.62 -31.74
CA TYR A 535 9.53 -20.97 -31.24
C TYR A 535 10.02 -21.11 -29.80
N GLY A 536 9.36 -21.97 -29.04
CA GLY A 536 9.74 -22.26 -27.68
C GLY A 536 9.02 -23.48 -27.12
N VAL A 537 9.42 -23.88 -25.93
CA VAL A 537 8.77 -24.93 -25.16
C VAL A 537 8.41 -24.37 -23.81
N LYS A 538 7.14 -24.51 -23.45
CA LYS A 538 6.64 -24.23 -22.11
C LYS A 538 6.40 -25.53 -21.37
N TRP A 539 6.85 -25.62 -20.13
CA TRP A 539 6.48 -26.68 -19.21
C TRP A 539 5.80 -26.07 -18.00
N THR A 540 4.73 -26.70 -17.55
CA THR A 540 4.04 -26.32 -16.31
C THR A 540 3.75 -27.60 -15.53
N ALA A 541 3.91 -27.54 -14.22
CA ALA A 541 3.60 -28.62 -13.33
C ALA A 541 2.91 -28.08 -12.08
N SER A 542 1.94 -28.83 -11.59
CA SER A 542 1.22 -28.51 -10.37
C SER A 542 0.89 -29.76 -9.57
N THR A 543 0.77 -29.58 -8.27
CA THR A 543 0.38 -30.63 -7.34
C THR A 543 -1.00 -30.32 -6.75
N VAL A 544 -1.71 -31.35 -6.28
CA VAL A 544 -2.99 -31.17 -5.58
C VAL A 544 -2.82 -30.35 -4.29
N SER A 545 -1.62 -30.34 -3.68
CA SER A 545 -1.30 -29.51 -2.51
C SER A 545 -1.13 -28.02 -2.84
N GLY A 546 -1.07 -27.64 -4.11
CA GLY A 546 -0.94 -26.25 -4.54
C GLY A 546 0.47 -25.82 -4.94
N ASN A 547 1.48 -26.70 -4.85
CA ASN A 547 2.82 -26.40 -5.39
C ASN A 547 2.76 -26.32 -6.92
N GLN A 548 3.49 -25.38 -7.50
CA GLN A 548 3.58 -25.11 -8.92
C GLN A 548 5.04 -24.99 -9.34
N ALA A 549 5.33 -25.36 -10.58
CA ALA A 549 6.59 -25.07 -11.23
C ALA A 549 6.32 -24.81 -12.70
N ASP A 550 7.07 -23.91 -13.30
CA ASP A 550 6.96 -23.62 -14.72
C ASP A 550 8.31 -23.24 -15.32
N PHE A 551 8.40 -23.44 -16.61
CA PHE A 551 9.60 -23.21 -17.38
C PHE A 551 9.20 -22.76 -18.78
N LEU A 552 9.88 -21.76 -19.30
CA LEU A 552 9.83 -21.40 -20.70
C LEU A 552 11.25 -21.25 -21.22
N ILE A 553 11.49 -21.77 -22.42
CA ILE A 553 12.67 -21.43 -23.20
C ILE A 553 12.26 -21.23 -24.64
N GLY A 554 12.80 -20.22 -25.29
CA GLY A 554 12.51 -19.98 -26.69
C GLY A 554 13.43 -18.97 -27.34
N GLN A 555 13.21 -18.82 -28.64
CA GLN A 555 14.03 -18.03 -29.53
C GLN A 555 13.20 -17.58 -30.74
N SER A 556 13.68 -16.57 -31.43
CA SER A 556 13.07 -16.02 -32.63
C SER A 556 14.09 -15.98 -33.76
N TYR A 557 13.67 -16.37 -34.95
CA TYR A 557 14.44 -16.22 -36.18
C TYR A 557 13.75 -15.24 -37.13
N ARG A 558 14.47 -14.21 -37.56
CA ARG A 558 14.00 -13.19 -38.50
C ARG A 558 14.62 -13.40 -39.87
N PHE A 559 13.78 -13.44 -40.91
CA PHE A 559 14.23 -13.73 -42.28
C PHE A 559 14.92 -12.54 -42.97
N SER A 560 14.77 -11.32 -42.48
CA SER A 560 15.38 -10.12 -43.05
C SER A 560 16.86 -9.92 -42.69
N GLY A 561 17.43 -10.76 -41.80
CA GLY A 561 18.83 -10.64 -41.37
C GLY A 561 18.98 -9.75 -40.13
N LYS A 562 20.02 -8.90 -40.13
CA LYS A 562 20.33 -7.96 -39.03
C LYS A 562 19.36 -6.79 -38.97
N SER A 563 19.11 -6.28 -37.77
CA SER A 563 18.24 -5.14 -37.47
C SER A 563 19.02 -3.85 -37.51
N ASN A 564 18.45 -2.83 -38.13
CA ASN A 564 18.90 -1.45 -37.94
C ASN A 564 18.11 -0.72 -36.86
N LEU A 565 17.12 -1.37 -36.24
CA LEU A 565 16.22 -0.77 -35.24
C LEU A 565 16.52 -1.20 -33.80
N HIS A 566 17.31 -2.26 -33.65
CA HIS A 566 17.64 -2.84 -32.36
C HIS A 566 19.12 -2.55 -32.08
N GLU A 567 19.43 -2.26 -30.83
CA GLU A 567 20.79 -2.05 -30.34
C GLU A 567 21.56 -3.38 -30.26
N GLU A 568 22.90 -3.33 -30.17
CA GLU A 568 23.78 -4.50 -30.26
C GLU A 568 23.45 -5.58 -29.20
N ASN A 569 23.15 -5.21 -27.95
CA ASN A 569 22.87 -6.16 -26.87
C ASN A 569 21.37 -6.36 -26.57
N SER A 570 20.47 -5.84 -27.42
CA SER A 570 19.03 -5.97 -27.18
C SER A 570 18.48 -7.40 -27.28
N GLY A 571 19.30 -8.33 -27.78
CA GLY A 571 18.93 -9.72 -28.07
C GLY A 571 18.13 -9.92 -29.37
N LEU A 572 17.85 -8.85 -30.13
CA LEU A 572 17.16 -8.89 -31.44
C LEU A 572 17.96 -8.24 -32.58
N LYS A 573 19.24 -7.90 -32.34
CA LYS A 573 20.10 -7.29 -33.36
C LYS A 573 20.27 -8.22 -34.56
N ASP A 574 20.58 -9.48 -34.32
CA ASP A 574 20.89 -10.44 -35.36
C ASP A 574 19.67 -11.13 -35.97
N ALA A 575 19.91 -12.04 -36.92
CA ALA A 575 18.85 -12.82 -37.55
C ALA A 575 18.25 -13.84 -36.57
N VAL A 576 19.09 -14.42 -35.73
CA VAL A 576 18.71 -15.31 -34.63
C VAL A 576 18.71 -14.45 -33.37
N SER A 577 17.63 -14.47 -32.59
CA SER A 577 17.58 -13.76 -31.32
C SER A 577 18.41 -14.47 -30.25
N ASP A 578 18.64 -13.79 -29.15
CA ASP A 578 19.06 -14.42 -27.91
C ASP A 578 18.08 -15.52 -27.49
N ILE A 579 18.61 -16.48 -26.75
CA ILE A 579 17.84 -17.52 -26.09
C ILE A 579 17.27 -16.91 -24.81
N VAL A 580 15.95 -16.80 -24.74
CA VAL A 580 15.24 -16.22 -23.59
C VAL A 580 14.39 -17.27 -22.89
N GLY A 581 14.20 -17.10 -21.59
CA GLY A 581 13.38 -18.01 -20.83
C GLY A 581 13.37 -17.73 -19.34
N HIS A 582 12.60 -18.54 -18.64
CA HIS A 582 12.53 -18.50 -17.20
C HIS A 582 12.29 -19.89 -16.59
N ILE A 583 12.62 -20.02 -15.30
CA ILE A 583 12.30 -21.16 -14.44
C ILE A 583 11.64 -20.62 -13.18
N GLY A 584 10.38 -21.00 -12.94
CA GLY A 584 9.62 -20.67 -11.74
C GLY A 584 9.34 -21.91 -10.89
N ILE A 585 9.49 -21.78 -9.57
CA ILE A 585 9.08 -22.79 -8.58
C ILE A 585 8.36 -22.05 -7.46
N TYR A 586 7.12 -22.45 -7.16
CA TYR A 586 6.28 -21.83 -6.15
C TYR A 586 5.66 -22.91 -5.27
N THR A 587 5.91 -22.86 -3.97
CA THR A 587 5.43 -23.87 -3.02
C THR A 587 4.58 -23.25 -1.93
N ILE A 588 3.68 -24.06 -1.35
CA ILE A 588 2.88 -23.63 -0.20
C ILE A 588 3.69 -23.47 1.10
N ASP A 589 4.88 -24.05 1.18
CA ASP A 589 5.72 -24.06 2.38
C ASP A 589 6.65 -22.82 2.49
N ASN A 590 6.25 -21.70 1.89
CA ASN A 590 6.99 -20.44 1.84
C ASN A 590 8.36 -20.57 1.14
N PHE A 591 8.39 -21.25 0.00
CA PHE A 591 9.52 -21.20 -0.92
C PHE A 591 9.02 -20.80 -2.31
N SER A 592 9.59 -19.73 -2.85
CA SER A 592 9.47 -19.36 -4.26
C SER A 592 10.83 -19.02 -4.83
N ALA A 593 11.09 -19.47 -6.05
CA ALA A 593 12.27 -19.11 -6.81
C ALA A 593 11.89 -18.83 -8.26
N LEU A 594 12.38 -17.72 -8.79
CA LEU A 594 12.24 -17.34 -10.19
C LEU A 594 13.62 -17.03 -10.74
N TYR A 595 13.97 -17.66 -11.85
CA TYR A 595 15.19 -17.37 -12.60
C TYR A 595 14.80 -16.98 -14.03
N ARG A 596 15.03 -15.73 -14.43
CA ARG A 596 14.92 -15.28 -15.83
C ARG A 596 16.30 -15.15 -16.45
N PHE A 597 16.43 -15.50 -17.72
CA PHE A 597 17.71 -15.48 -18.41
C PHE A 597 17.60 -15.05 -19.87
N ARG A 598 18.68 -14.44 -20.36
CA ARG A 598 18.93 -14.14 -21.79
C ARG A 598 20.38 -14.51 -22.12
N PHE A 599 20.56 -15.44 -23.05
CA PHE A 599 21.88 -15.89 -23.49
C PHE A 599 22.11 -15.61 -24.98
N ASP A 600 23.32 -15.18 -25.31
CA ASP A 600 23.80 -15.07 -26.69
C ASP A 600 23.81 -16.47 -27.35
N PRO A 601 23.27 -16.62 -28.57
CA PRO A 601 23.17 -17.94 -29.21
C PRO A 601 24.49 -18.48 -29.76
N ASP A 602 25.50 -17.63 -29.98
CA ASP A 602 26.77 -18.01 -30.59
C ASP A 602 27.80 -18.50 -29.55
N ASP A 603 27.87 -17.86 -28.37
CA ASP A 603 28.83 -18.21 -27.32
C ASP A 603 28.20 -18.65 -25.97
N LEU A 604 26.86 -18.57 -25.84
CA LEU A 604 26.11 -18.83 -24.60
C LEU A 604 26.51 -17.90 -23.43
N GLY A 605 27.11 -16.75 -23.74
CA GLY A 605 27.35 -15.67 -22.79
C GLY A 605 26.03 -15.12 -22.23
N ALA A 606 26.02 -14.83 -20.94
CA ALA A 606 24.87 -14.18 -20.32
C ALA A 606 24.79 -12.72 -20.77
N ASN A 607 23.65 -12.32 -21.32
CA ASN A 607 23.28 -10.93 -21.52
C ASN A 607 22.31 -10.44 -20.44
N ARG A 608 21.61 -11.38 -19.77
CA ARG A 608 20.77 -11.10 -18.60
C ARG A 608 20.62 -12.32 -17.70
N ASN A 609 20.69 -12.10 -16.39
CA ASN A 609 20.28 -13.07 -15.37
C ASN A 609 19.52 -12.36 -14.26
N GLU A 610 18.35 -12.85 -13.91
CA GLU A 610 17.59 -12.36 -12.76
C GLU A 610 17.19 -13.55 -11.90
N ILE A 611 17.59 -13.53 -10.64
CA ILE A 611 17.26 -14.57 -9.68
C ILE A 611 16.53 -13.91 -8.53
N GLU A 612 15.29 -14.32 -8.30
CA GLU A 612 14.47 -13.91 -7.15
C GLU A 612 14.19 -15.17 -6.32
N VAL A 613 14.58 -15.20 -5.06
CA VAL A 613 14.36 -16.32 -4.15
C VAL A 613 13.79 -15.81 -2.83
N ASN A 614 12.61 -16.30 -2.47
CA ASN A 614 12.03 -16.14 -1.14
C ASN A 614 11.98 -17.52 -0.46
N ILE A 615 12.51 -17.62 0.75
CA ILE A 615 12.58 -18.89 1.47
C ILE A 615 12.31 -18.72 2.97
N GLY A 616 11.44 -19.57 3.50
CA GLY A 616 11.21 -19.74 4.93
C GLY A 616 9.93 -19.08 5.42
N PRO A 617 9.41 -19.53 6.58
CA PRO A 617 8.15 -19.04 7.14
C PRO A 617 8.30 -17.63 7.73
N ALA A 618 7.20 -17.01 8.16
CA ALA A 618 7.23 -15.71 8.86
C ALA A 618 8.17 -15.65 10.09
N ALA A 619 8.48 -16.79 10.72
CA ALA A 619 9.46 -16.86 11.81
C ALA A 619 10.89 -16.52 11.34
N LEU A 620 11.24 -16.89 10.11
CA LEU A 620 12.50 -16.52 9.45
C LEU A 620 12.30 -16.69 7.94
N ASN A 621 12.13 -15.57 7.26
CA ASN A 621 11.99 -15.44 5.83
C ASN A 621 13.24 -14.74 5.29
N LEU A 622 13.82 -15.31 4.24
CA LEU A 622 15.00 -14.79 3.58
C LEU A 622 14.64 -14.47 2.13
N ASP A 623 15.05 -13.29 1.70
CA ASP A 623 14.89 -12.79 0.35
C ASP A 623 16.28 -12.67 -0.29
N LEU A 624 16.43 -13.15 -1.51
CA LEU A 624 17.65 -13.00 -2.30
C LEU A 624 17.25 -12.58 -3.70
N ASP A 625 17.67 -11.39 -4.09
CA ASP A 625 17.54 -10.90 -5.45
C ASP A 625 18.94 -10.74 -6.04
N TYR A 626 19.15 -11.24 -7.26
CA TYR A 626 20.34 -11.00 -8.05
C TYR A 626 19.93 -10.56 -9.43
N VAL A 627 20.54 -9.49 -9.92
CA VAL A 627 20.30 -8.96 -11.26
C VAL A 627 21.62 -8.71 -11.94
N PHE A 628 21.78 -9.28 -13.12
CA PHE A 628 22.85 -8.99 -14.05
C PHE A 628 22.21 -8.54 -15.36
N LEU A 629 22.54 -7.31 -15.78
CA LEU A 629 22.15 -6.72 -17.05
C LEU A 629 23.43 -6.28 -17.75
N LYS A 630 23.72 -6.91 -18.89
CA LYS A 630 24.79 -6.44 -19.77
C LYS A 630 24.38 -5.14 -20.41
N ASP A 631 25.30 -4.20 -20.54
CA ASP A 631 25.05 -2.88 -21.09
C ASP A 631 24.43 -2.96 -22.49
N ASP A 632 23.23 -2.37 -22.67
CA ASP A 632 22.55 -2.31 -23.96
C ASP A 632 23.13 -1.22 -24.89
N ASN A 633 24.12 -0.44 -24.41
CA ASN A 633 24.93 0.54 -25.14
C ASN A 633 24.09 1.69 -25.75
N ILE A 634 22.99 2.03 -25.08
CA ILE A 634 21.96 2.97 -25.59
C ILE A 634 22.51 4.40 -25.72
N ASP A 635 23.42 4.83 -24.83
CA ASP A 635 23.96 6.21 -24.83
C ASP A 635 25.50 6.28 -24.62
N GLY A 636 26.20 5.14 -24.58
CA GLY A 636 27.66 5.08 -24.37
C GLY A 636 28.16 5.53 -22.98
N GLU A 637 27.25 5.81 -22.05
CA GLU A 637 27.52 6.21 -20.66
C GLU A 637 27.15 5.15 -19.62
N THR A 638 26.47 4.07 -20.03
CA THR A 638 26.05 2.97 -19.14
C THR A 638 27.11 1.86 -19.07
N SER A 639 27.21 1.25 -17.89
CA SER A 639 28.04 0.06 -17.63
C SER A 639 27.13 -1.14 -17.38
N ASP A 640 27.70 -2.34 -17.46
CA ASP A 640 27.05 -3.55 -16.96
C ASP A 640 26.56 -3.31 -15.53
N ARG A 641 25.33 -3.75 -15.23
CA ARG A 641 24.74 -3.68 -13.90
C ARG A 641 24.70 -5.07 -13.30
N GLU A 642 25.47 -5.29 -12.24
CA GLU A 642 25.47 -6.54 -11.50
C GLU A 642 25.21 -6.25 -10.02
N GLU A 643 24.01 -6.55 -9.53
CA GLU A 643 23.62 -6.26 -8.15
C GLU A 643 23.10 -7.51 -7.43
N VAL A 644 23.40 -7.58 -6.13
CA VAL A 644 22.80 -8.56 -5.22
C VAL A 644 22.14 -7.82 -4.05
N LYS A 645 20.90 -8.21 -3.75
CA LYS A 645 20.14 -7.76 -2.60
C LYS A 645 19.80 -8.97 -1.73
N ILE A 646 20.07 -8.83 -0.44
CA ILE A 646 19.76 -9.84 0.57
C ILE A 646 18.80 -9.21 1.57
N GLY A 647 17.65 -9.84 1.78
CA GLY A 647 16.64 -9.47 2.77
C GLY A 647 16.47 -10.54 3.84
N ILE A 648 16.21 -10.11 5.07
CA ILE A 648 15.88 -10.97 6.20
C ILE A 648 14.67 -10.37 6.91
N ASN A 649 13.58 -11.10 6.92
CA ASN A 649 12.35 -10.74 7.62
C ASN A 649 12.02 -11.85 8.64
N SER A 650 11.98 -11.53 9.93
CA SER A 650 11.85 -12.55 10.98
C SER A 650 11.00 -12.09 12.13
N GLN A 651 9.90 -12.79 12.39
CA GLN A 651 9.21 -12.76 13.68
C GLN A 651 9.98 -13.63 14.68
N MET A 652 11.11 -13.12 15.16
CA MET A 652 12.06 -13.83 16.05
C MET A 652 11.37 -14.40 17.30
N THR A 653 10.42 -13.65 17.86
CA THR A 653 9.57 -14.09 18.98
C THR A 653 8.16 -13.53 18.81
N LYS A 654 7.24 -13.88 19.71
CA LYS A 654 5.89 -13.27 19.73
C LYS A 654 5.89 -11.73 19.82
N TYR A 655 6.99 -11.12 20.27
CA TYR A 655 7.09 -9.67 20.50
C TYR A 655 8.18 -8.97 19.70
N TRP A 656 9.12 -9.72 19.14
CA TRP A 656 10.26 -9.14 18.44
C TRP A 656 10.21 -9.53 16.98
N SER A 657 10.26 -8.52 16.12
CA SER A 657 10.41 -8.66 14.69
C SER A 657 11.69 -7.96 14.23
N LEU A 658 12.34 -8.55 13.23
CA LEU A 658 13.56 -8.06 12.61
C LEU A 658 13.30 -7.94 11.11
N ASN A 659 13.64 -6.79 10.54
CA ASN A 659 13.69 -6.56 9.11
C ASN A 659 15.11 -6.09 8.78
N SER A 660 15.77 -6.67 7.78
CA SER A 660 17.08 -6.21 7.35
C SER A 660 17.21 -6.39 5.85
N SER A 661 17.83 -5.41 5.18
CA SER A 661 18.18 -5.51 3.78
C SER A 661 19.61 -5.03 3.54
N TYR A 662 20.26 -5.59 2.53
CA TYR A 662 21.56 -5.14 2.08
C TYR A 662 21.66 -5.30 0.56
N THR A 663 21.97 -4.21 -0.13
CA THR A 663 22.17 -4.16 -1.58
C THR A 663 23.60 -3.80 -1.90
N ARG A 664 24.24 -4.61 -2.75
CA ARG A 664 25.60 -4.40 -3.23
C ARG A 664 25.66 -4.51 -4.74
N ASP A 665 26.38 -3.58 -5.34
CA ASP A 665 26.81 -3.65 -6.72
C ASP A 665 28.14 -4.40 -6.79
N ILE A 666 28.12 -5.53 -7.49
CA ILE A 666 29.22 -6.46 -7.66
C ILE A 666 30.21 -5.94 -8.70
N ASP A 667 29.71 -5.38 -9.81
CA ASP A 667 30.55 -4.86 -10.89
C ASP A 667 31.34 -3.63 -10.43
N ALA A 668 30.66 -2.68 -9.77
CA ALA A 668 31.28 -1.48 -9.23
C ALA A 668 32.04 -1.69 -7.91
N ASP A 669 32.09 -2.92 -7.38
CA ASP A 669 32.64 -3.30 -6.07
C ASP A 669 32.21 -2.34 -4.94
N SER A 670 30.93 -1.95 -4.91
CA SER A 670 30.42 -0.90 -4.01
C SER A 670 29.11 -1.29 -3.34
N SER A 671 28.94 -0.92 -2.07
CA SER A 671 27.65 -1.06 -1.38
C SER A 671 26.71 0.04 -1.86
N ARG A 672 25.41 -0.24 -1.94
CA ARG A 672 24.39 0.73 -2.35
C ARG A 672 23.55 1.18 -1.16
N GLU A 673 22.97 0.21 -0.45
CA GLU A 673 22.08 0.46 0.69
C GLU A 673 22.13 -0.69 1.71
N ALA A 674 21.92 -0.36 2.99
CA ALA A 674 21.74 -1.32 4.07
C ALA A 674 20.67 -0.79 5.02
N SER A 675 19.76 -1.66 5.45
CA SER A 675 18.75 -1.33 6.45
C SER A 675 18.66 -2.40 7.54
N LEU A 676 18.29 -1.95 8.73
CA LEU A 676 18.05 -2.78 9.90
C LEU A 676 16.91 -2.15 10.71
N GLY A 677 15.77 -2.80 10.71
CA GLY A 677 14.61 -2.51 11.55
C GLY A 677 14.47 -3.55 12.65
N LEU A 678 14.33 -3.10 13.90
CA LEU A 678 14.04 -3.94 15.05
C LEU A 678 12.77 -3.42 15.72
N ILE A 679 11.72 -4.22 15.69
CA ILE A 679 10.40 -3.84 16.19
C ILE A 679 10.08 -4.69 17.41
N TYR A 680 9.84 -4.04 18.56
CA TYR A 680 9.21 -4.66 19.72
C TYR A 680 7.73 -4.30 19.72
N HIS A 681 6.85 -5.30 19.64
CA HIS A 681 5.40 -5.10 19.68
C HIS A 681 4.80 -6.03 20.73
N ASP A 682 4.19 -5.44 21.76
CA ASP A 682 3.46 -6.14 22.81
C ASP A 682 2.02 -5.62 22.92
N GLU A 683 1.20 -6.12 23.84
CA GLU A 683 -0.23 -5.76 23.89
C GLU A 683 -0.51 -4.26 24.15
N CYS A 684 0.47 -3.50 24.63
CA CYS A 684 0.29 -2.13 25.10
C CYS A 684 1.38 -1.13 24.66
N ILE A 685 2.45 -1.59 23.99
CA ILE A 685 3.56 -0.74 23.52
C ILE A 685 4.12 -1.26 22.20
N ILE A 686 4.53 -0.34 21.32
CA ILE A 686 5.35 -0.61 20.15
C ILE A 686 6.60 0.26 20.24
N ILE A 687 7.76 -0.33 20.00
CA ILE A 687 9.04 0.36 19.84
C ILE A 687 9.55 -0.02 18.47
N ASP A 688 9.58 0.94 17.55
CA ASP A 688 10.16 0.77 16.23
C ASP A 688 11.53 1.46 16.20
N SER A 689 12.58 0.71 15.90
CA SER A 689 13.95 1.21 15.80
C SER A 689 14.49 0.86 14.43
N GLN A 690 14.76 1.88 13.62
CA GLN A 690 15.21 1.73 12.24
C GLN A 690 16.59 2.37 12.07
N TYR A 691 17.47 1.66 11.39
CA TYR A 691 18.75 2.15 10.93
C TYR A 691 18.84 1.92 9.43
N SER A 692 19.23 2.94 8.67
CA SER A 692 19.55 2.81 7.26
C SER A 692 20.86 3.52 6.92
N ARG A 693 21.55 2.98 5.93
CA ARG A 693 22.78 3.53 5.40
C ARG A 693 22.73 3.50 3.88
N THR A 694 22.95 4.65 3.27
CA THR A 694 23.14 4.80 1.84
C THR A 694 24.60 5.14 1.55
N TRP A 695 25.13 4.66 0.43
CA TRP A 695 26.52 4.91 0.01
C TRP A 695 26.63 5.67 -1.30
N PHE A 696 25.51 5.93 -1.98
CA PHE A 696 25.52 6.75 -3.18
C PHE A 696 25.66 8.23 -2.81
N GLN A 697 26.25 8.98 -3.73
CA GLN A 697 26.33 10.42 -3.67
C GLN A 697 25.67 10.98 -4.93
N ASP A 698 24.69 11.86 -4.75
CA ASP A 698 24.06 12.62 -5.81
C ASP A 698 23.99 14.09 -5.39
N ARG A 699 24.93 14.90 -5.89
CA ARG A 699 25.02 16.34 -5.60
C ARG A 699 25.13 16.60 -4.09
N GLU A 700 24.17 17.30 -3.48
CA GLU A 700 24.11 17.54 -2.02
C GLU A 700 23.64 16.32 -1.21
N VAL A 701 23.10 15.29 -1.88
CA VAL A 701 22.73 14.03 -1.23
C VAL A 701 24.01 13.24 -0.97
N GLU A 702 24.56 13.41 0.21
CA GLU A 702 25.74 12.66 0.69
C GLU A 702 25.36 11.28 1.25
N PRO A 703 26.31 10.33 1.31
CA PRO A 703 26.15 9.06 2.02
C PRO A 703 25.61 9.25 3.45
N ASP A 704 24.40 8.75 3.70
CA ASP A 704 23.66 9.01 4.92
C ASP A 704 23.72 7.81 5.87
N ASN A 705 23.75 8.09 7.18
CA ASN A 705 23.52 7.11 8.23
C ASN A 705 22.34 7.62 9.02
N ARG A 706 21.16 7.04 8.78
CA ARG A 706 19.92 7.46 9.40
C ARG A 706 19.53 6.47 10.48
N PHE A 707 19.23 7.00 11.66
CA PHE A 707 18.67 6.25 12.77
C PHE A 707 17.36 6.90 13.19
N MET A 708 16.32 6.12 13.40
CA MET A 708 15.01 6.59 13.83
C MET A 708 14.48 5.68 14.93
N VAL A 709 13.86 6.28 15.96
CA VAL A 709 13.14 5.56 17.00
C VAL A 709 11.77 6.18 17.18
N GLU A 710 10.76 5.34 17.08
CA GLU A 710 9.38 5.66 17.38
C GLU A 710 8.91 4.86 18.60
N LEU A 711 8.27 5.55 19.54
CA LEU A 711 7.64 4.95 20.71
C LEU A 711 6.14 5.15 20.60
N THR A 712 5.40 4.05 20.69
CA THR A 712 3.95 4.04 20.58
C THR A 712 3.34 3.41 21.84
N PHE A 713 2.44 4.14 22.51
CA PHE A 713 1.69 3.65 23.68
C PHE A 713 0.21 3.52 23.34
N LYS A 714 -0.37 2.34 23.60
CA LYS A 714 -1.79 2.08 23.30
C LYS A 714 -2.69 3.10 24.03
N HIS A 715 -3.69 3.64 23.31
CA HIS A 715 -4.59 4.73 23.75
C HIS A 715 -3.98 6.11 23.96
N LEU A 716 -2.66 6.30 23.81
CA LEU A 716 -2.02 7.62 23.90
C LEU A 716 -1.67 8.21 22.53
N GLY A 717 -2.35 7.75 21.48
CA GLY A 717 -2.28 8.29 20.12
C GLY A 717 -1.22 7.61 19.26
N THR A 718 -1.66 7.08 18.11
CA THR A 718 -0.79 6.54 17.05
C THR A 718 -1.47 6.76 15.71
N ILE A 719 -0.72 7.23 14.74
CA ILE A 719 -0.97 7.07 13.31
C ILE A 719 0.37 6.62 12.76
N GLN A 720 0.37 5.67 11.83
CA GLN A 720 1.56 5.34 11.08
C GLN A 720 1.84 6.55 10.18
N PRO A 721 2.87 7.38 10.45
CA PRO A 721 3.17 8.55 9.62
C PRO A 721 3.94 8.11 8.35
N LEU A 722 3.94 8.99 7.33
CA LEU A 722 4.58 8.82 6.01
C LEU A 722 5.99 8.20 6.02
#